data_AF-A0A3A4Z2M1-F1
#
_entry.id   AF-A0A3A4Z2M1-F1
#
_cell.length_a   1.000
_cell.length_b   1.000
_cell.length_c   1.000
_cell.angle_alpha   90.00
_cell.angle_beta   90.00
_cell.angle_gamma   90.00
#
_symmetry.space_group_name_H-M   'P 1'
#
loop_
_entity.id
_entity.type
_entity.pdbx_description
1 polymer ?
#
loop_
_entity_poly.entity_id
_entity_poly.type
_entity_poly.pdbx_seq_one_letter_code
_entity_poly.pdbx_strand_id
1 'polypeptide(L)'
;MDNIKKMKLTLFFPMGDDGSKIVSISLQSLIVHSSGSGLKGLLRKNPAFPPEILFICRAELRDTIFVDFPAVNWKSACVNRCFSFNQPKTRRQPMADEKAGRFPDPHEFKVPKELEGWEEMYPSHYLFSRDRMDWEKRQFWYQDKIHAPEPMPPLDLIFQEAWQIALSQYTTRVFCIPPAQGIAQRMVGCYMYICAVEPPPPEVIGEKAEQFQKRVFYVFEHYDELWDKWLVKFKALGNEMAQLKIPGEMPKFAPDDQVFPAPKGYYVSYDVVEAFDKLVNMMFKGWQYHFEMLNLTYLAYLMFADVARKLFPGISESAIGKMVAGAYVSMFRPEEELCRLARLAVSLRGVKDVLSGTQSVSEKLSALDTTPDGRQWIEEYKKAREPWFYVSCGSGWLHHEGSWLTQPEIPFNYIKDYIGRLGRGEKIERSLDEIDKQREKIISSYRELIKSDDDRASFENAYKTVRTIYRYAEDHLFWVEHWFHTIWFGKIRDFGRLMVKRGMINAVDDIFMFNRYEIPEMLTELATGWALGVNIPLRSDYYKAKAEKRKKILNAARNWTQPPALGVPPEEVAEPFTIMLWGITTDKVKEWLKGADASAAGEAGEIKGFASSAGSAEGPARVLKLLKDIVDLKAGEVLVCPSTNPSWAPVFTKIKAAVTDIGGLTSHAAIVCREYGVPSVTGTGIATSVIKTGDIIRVDGDTGVVTIVKRM
;
A
#
# COMPACT_ATOMS: atom_id res chain seq x y z
N MET A 1 58.09 -1.31 -16.19
CA MET A 1 58.01 -1.88 -17.55
C MET A 1 58.57 -3.30 -17.67
N ASP A 2 58.98 -3.98 -16.59
CA ASP A 2 59.48 -5.37 -16.66
C ASP A 2 58.54 -6.46 -16.12
N ASN A 3 57.36 -6.12 -15.60
CA ASN A 3 56.35 -7.11 -15.17
C ASN A 3 55.28 -7.44 -16.22
N ILE A 4 55.32 -6.84 -17.42
CA ILE A 4 54.36 -7.13 -18.51
C ILE A 4 54.80 -8.34 -19.36
N LYS A 5 56.07 -8.75 -19.30
CA LYS A 5 56.64 -9.82 -20.14
C LYS A 5 56.26 -11.26 -19.72
N LYS A 6 55.46 -11.47 -18.66
CA LYS A 6 55.10 -12.81 -18.17
C LYS A 6 53.59 -13.12 -18.14
N MET A 7 52.72 -12.21 -18.57
CA MET A 7 51.29 -12.49 -18.63
C MET A 7 50.94 -13.33 -19.87
N LYS A 8 50.54 -14.59 -19.65
CA LYS A 8 49.86 -15.44 -20.64
C LYS A 8 48.36 -15.29 -20.47
N LEU A 9 47.67 -14.88 -21.52
CA LEU A 9 46.21 -14.93 -21.56
C LEU A 9 45.80 -16.36 -21.95
N THR A 10 45.09 -17.04 -21.06
CA THR A 10 44.54 -18.38 -21.33
C THR A 10 43.03 -18.22 -21.48
N LEU A 11 42.53 -18.41 -22.70
CA LEU A 11 41.09 -18.33 -22.98
C LEU A 11 40.50 -19.73 -22.99
N PHE A 12 39.43 -19.92 -22.22
CA PHE A 12 38.63 -21.14 -22.18
C PHE A 12 37.38 -20.95 -23.04
N PHE A 13 37.15 -21.88 -23.96
CA PHE A 13 35.95 -21.90 -24.78
C PHE A 13 35.13 -23.16 -24.44
N PRO A 14 33.90 -23.01 -23.94
CA PRO A 14 32.98 -24.14 -23.84
C PRO A 14 32.31 -24.35 -25.20
N MET A 15 32.53 -25.53 -25.78
CA MET A 15 31.68 -26.08 -26.86
C MET A 15 31.10 -27.39 -26.33
N GLY A 16 29.83 -27.66 -26.63
CA GLY A 16 29.04 -28.73 -26.02
C GLY A 16 29.68 -30.14 -26.05
N ASP A 17 29.31 -30.91 -25.03
CA ASP A 17 29.52 -32.32 -24.65
C ASP A 17 30.82 -33.09 -24.94
N ASP A 18 31.71 -32.64 -25.84
CA ASP A 18 32.92 -33.41 -26.19
C ASP A 18 34.22 -32.59 -26.01
N GLY A 19 34.50 -32.17 -24.77
CA GLY A 19 35.85 -31.77 -24.31
C GLY A 19 36.38 -30.36 -24.70
N SER A 20 36.92 -29.63 -23.71
CA SER A 20 37.49 -28.28 -23.89
C SER A 20 38.90 -28.29 -24.52
N LYS A 21 39.18 -27.41 -25.50
CA LYS A 21 40.55 -27.09 -25.96
C LYS A 21 41.07 -25.79 -25.36
N ILE A 22 42.34 -25.78 -24.96
CA ILE A 22 43.07 -24.62 -24.44
C ILE A 22 44.00 -24.09 -25.53
N VAL A 23 43.93 -22.79 -25.82
CA VAL A 23 44.90 -22.10 -26.70
C VAL A 23 45.54 -20.96 -25.92
N SER A 24 46.88 -20.98 -25.84
CA SER A 24 47.69 -19.92 -25.20
C SER A 24 48.29 -19.03 -26.27
N ILE A 25 48.07 -17.72 -26.20
CA ILE A 25 48.67 -16.73 -27.10
C ILE A 25 49.51 -15.73 -26.29
N SER A 26 50.72 -15.44 -26.77
CA SER A 26 51.62 -14.43 -26.21
C SER A 26 51.22 -13.04 -26.70
N LEU A 27 51.07 -12.06 -25.80
CA LEU A 27 50.65 -10.69 -26.11
C LEU A 27 51.62 -9.88 -27.00
N GLN A 28 52.80 -10.43 -27.32
CA GLN A 28 53.81 -9.73 -28.11
C GLN A 28 53.46 -9.61 -29.61
N SER A 29 52.52 -10.40 -30.12
CA SER A 29 52.10 -10.39 -31.53
C SER A 29 50.95 -9.43 -31.86
N LEU A 30 50.33 -8.78 -30.88
CA LEU A 30 49.20 -7.85 -31.10
C LEU A 30 49.61 -6.36 -31.17
N ILE A 31 50.84 -6.00 -30.80
CA ILE A 31 51.22 -4.59 -30.55
C ILE A 31 51.89 -3.89 -31.74
N VAL A 32 52.06 -4.53 -32.90
CA VAL A 32 52.61 -3.84 -34.09
C VAL A 32 51.60 -3.94 -35.22
N HIS A 33 51.26 -2.79 -35.82
CA HIS A 33 50.47 -2.54 -37.05
C HIS A 33 49.08 -1.91 -36.84
N SER A 34 49.07 -0.61 -36.49
CA SER A 34 47.92 0.28 -36.64
C SER A 34 47.94 1.01 -38.00
N SER A 35 47.69 0.29 -39.09
CA SER A 35 47.26 0.92 -40.35
C SER A 35 46.41 -0.05 -41.17
N GLY A 36 45.24 0.42 -41.62
CA GLY A 36 44.13 -0.39 -42.13
C GLY A 36 44.35 -1.15 -43.45
N SER A 37 45.58 -1.26 -43.96
CA SER A 37 45.91 -2.03 -45.17
C SER A 37 46.49 -3.42 -44.89
N GLY A 38 46.91 -3.72 -43.65
CA GLY A 38 47.53 -5.02 -43.28
C GLY A 38 46.55 -6.18 -43.08
N LEU A 39 45.30 -5.92 -42.69
CA LEU A 39 44.32 -6.98 -42.35
C LEU A 39 43.90 -7.82 -43.57
N LYS A 40 43.91 -7.23 -44.78
CA LYS A 40 43.63 -7.95 -46.04
C LYS A 40 44.72 -8.96 -46.41
N GLY A 41 45.95 -8.79 -45.92
CA GLY A 41 47.06 -9.73 -46.15
C GLY A 41 46.99 -10.98 -45.25
N LEU A 42 46.52 -10.82 -44.01
CA LEU A 42 46.41 -11.91 -43.04
C LEU A 42 45.28 -12.89 -43.39
N LEU A 43 44.14 -12.36 -43.88
CA LEU A 43 42.96 -13.14 -44.27
C LEU A 43 43.15 -13.99 -45.53
N ARG A 44 44.22 -13.76 -46.31
CA ARG A 44 44.54 -14.57 -47.50
C ARG A 44 45.35 -15.84 -47.17
N LYS A 45 45.85 -16.00 -45.93
CA LYS A 45 46.73 -17.11 -45.54
C LYS A 45 46.11 -18.13 -44.56
N ASN A 46 44.88 -17.94 -44.07
CA ASN A 46 44.22 -18.90 -43.17
C ASN A 46 42.70 -18.93 -43.36
N PRO A 47 42.13 -19.91 -44.09
CA PRO A 47 40.71 -19.92 -44.46
C PRO A 47 39.76 -20.56 -43.43
N ALA A 48 40.09 -20.59 -42.14
CA ALA A 48 39.31 -21.29 -41.10
C ALA A 48 38.70 -20.37 -40.02
N PHE A 49 38.15 -19.22 -40.39
CA PHE A 49 37.41 -18.34 -39.47
C PHE A 49 35.96 -18.13 -39.95
N PRO A 50 34.94 -18.41 -39.11
CA PRO A 50 33.55 -18.09 -39.43
C PRO A 50 33.29 -16.56 -39.38
N PRO A 51 32.37 -16.03 -40.22
CA PRO A 51 32.12 -14.59 -40.38
C PRO A 51 31.51 -13.87 -39.17
N GLU A 52 31.04 -14.59 -38.16
CA GLU A 52 30.33 -14.03 -36.99
C GLU A 52 31.28 -13.35 -35.97
N ILE A 53 32.59 -13.61 -36.02
CA ILE A 53 33.59 -13.00 -35.13
C ILE A 53 34.01 -11.59 -35.60
N LEU A 54 33.75 -11.24 -36.87
CA LEU A 54 34.17 -9.95 -37.46
C LEU A 54 33.35 -8.75 -36.98
N PHE A 55 32.15 -8.96 -36.40
CA PHE A 55 31.27 -7.87 -35.96
C PHE A 55 31.66 -7.30 -34.59
N ILE A 56 32.26 -8.13 -33.73
CA ILE A 56 32.63 -7.73 -32.35
C ILE A 56 33.84 -6.78 -32.35
N CYS A 57 34.83 -6.98 -33.23
CA CYS A 57 36.01 -6.13 -33.28
C CYS A 57 35.79 -4.72 -33.87
N ARG A 58 34.62 -4.43 -34.48
CA ARG A 58 34.35 -3.12 -35.09
C ARG A 58 33.76 -2.11 -34.09
N ALA A 59 33.27 -2.57 -32.93
CA ALA A 59 32.62 -1.72 -31.93
C ALA A 59 33.57 -1.18 -30.84
N GLU A 60 34.70 -1.84 -30.56
CA GLU A 60 35.55 -1.50 -29.40
C GLU A 60 36.79 -0.61 -29.69
N LEU A 61 36.92 0.00 -30.88
CA LEU A 61 38.04 0.91 -31.21
C LEU A 61 37.67 2.39 -31.33
N ARG A 62 36.52 2.79 -30.81
CA ARG A 62 36.15 4.19 -30.61
C ARG A 62 35.73 4.40 -29.15
N ASP A 63 36.71 4.53 -28.25
CA ASP A 63 36.81 5.66 -27.31
C ASP A 63 37.91 5.42 -26.24
N THR A 64 38.84 6.37 -26.23
CA THR A 64 39.74 6.92 -25.20
C THR A 64 40.10 6.11 -23.92
N ILE A 65 41.42 6.01 -23.71
CA ILE A 65 42.11 5.54 -22.50
C ILE A 65 41.84 6.48 -21.31
N PHE A 66 41.22 5.98 -20.25
CA PHE A 66 41.34 6.52 -18.88
C PHE A 66 42.02 5.46 -18.00
N VAL A 67 43.03 5.90 -17.24
CA VAL A 67 43.73 5.05 -16.26
C VAL A 67 42.89 5.07 -14.97
N ASP A 68 42.16 3.99 -14.71
CA ASP A 68 41.35 3.82 -13.49
C ASP A 68 42.10 3.00 -12.42
N PHE A 69 42.06 3.51 -11.18
CA PHE A 69 42.28 2.74 -9.95
C PHE A 69 41.05 1.85 -9.68
N PRO A 70 41.18 0.71 -8.97
CA PRO A 70 40.16 -0.34 -9.01
C PRO A 70 38.89 0.05 -8.22
N ALA A 71 37.85 0.47 -8.95
CA ALA A 71 36.47 0.42 -8.49
C ALA A 71 35.88 -0.95 -8.87
N VAL A 72 35.53 -1.75 -7.86
CA VAL A 72 34.92 -3.07 -8.01
C VAL A 72 33.55 -2.93 -8.71
N ASN A 73 33.41 -3.60 -9.86
CA ASN A 73 32.26 -3.50 -10.75
C ASN A 73 31.01 -4.22 -10.19
N TRP A 74 30.26 -3.54 -9.31
CA TRP A 74 29.04 -4.05 -8.67
C TRP A 74 27.77 -3.91 -9.54
N LYS A 75 27.79 -3.01 -10.55
CA LYS A 75 26.61 -2.57 -11.30
C LYS A 75 25.98 -3.63 -12.22
N SER A 76 26.76 -4.58 -12.76
CA SER A 76 26.24 -5.61 -13.67
C SER A 76 25.79 -6.89 -12.96
N ALA A 77 26.36 -7.21 -11.80
CA ALA A 77 26.14 -8.49 -11.12
C ALA A 77 24.82 -8.54 -10.32
N CYS A 78 24.33 -7.41 -9.80
CA CYS A 78 23.09 -7.35 -9.03
C CYS A 78 21.84 -7.43 -9.90
N VAL A 79 21.79 -6.76 -11.05
CA VAL A 79 20.53 -6.69 -11.84
C VAL A 79 20.23 -7.96 -12.63
N ASN A 80 21.26 -8.61 -13.19
CA ASN A 80 21.07 -9.90 -13.86
C ASN A 80 20.79 -11.06 -12.88
N ARG A 81 21.03 -10.87 -11.56
CA ARG A 81 20.83 -11.92 -10.54
C ARG A 81 19.67 -11.67 -9.59
N CYS A 82 19.28 -10.43 -9.31
CA CYS A 82 18.04 -10.11 -8.58
C CYS A 82 16.79 -10.59 -9.33
N PHE A 83 16.89 -10.85 -10.63
CA PHE A 83 15.81 -11.40 -11.46
C PHE A 83 16.15 -12.76 -12.10
N SER A 84 17.18 -13.46 -11.62
CA SER A 84 17.44 -14.86 -12.00
C SER A 84 16.48 -15.80 -11.26
N PHE A 85 15.17 -15.60 -11.45
CA PHE A 85 14.21 -16.66 -11.23
C PHE A 85 14.49 -17.74 -12.28
N ASN A 86 14.59 -19.00 -11.86
CA ASN A 86 14.64 -20.13 -12.78
C ASN A 86 13.44 -20.01 -13.71
N GLN A 87 13.66 -19.56 -14.95
CA GLN A 87 12.59 -19.47 -15.93
C GLN A 87 12.09 -20.89 -16.19
N PRO A 88 10.76 -21.15 -16.14
CA PRO A 88 10.22 -22.33 -16.76
C PRO A 88 10.58 -22.25 -18.24
N LYS A 89 11.22 -23.29 -18.78
CA LYS A 89 11.53 -23.39 -20.21
C LYS A 89 10.26 -23.05 -21.00
N THR A 90 10.34 -22.06 -21.89
CA THR A 90 9.26 -21.64 -22.78
C THR A 90 8.87 -22.79 -23.72
N ARG A 91 8.00 -23.68 -23.26
CA ARG A 91 7.10 -24.46 -24.11
C ARG A 91 5.83 -23.63 -24.26
N ARG A 92 5.36 -23.45 -25.49
CA ARG A 92 3.96 -23.06 -25.75
C ARG A 92 3.07 -23.88 -24.81
N GLN A 93 2.33 -23.22 -23.93
CA GLN A 93 1.35 -23.86 -23.07
C GLN A 93 0.40 -24.66 -23.98
N PRO A 94 0.31 -26.00 -23.86
CA PRO A 94 -0.88 -26.70 -24.27
C PRO A 94 -2.04 -26.15 -23.42
N MET A 95 -3.25 -26.08 -23.96
CA MET A 95 -4.45 -25.84 -23.15
C MET A 95 -4.36 -26.74 -21.91
N ALA A 96 -4.31 -26.11 -20.73
CA ALA A 96 -4.03 -26.80 -19.48
C ALA A 96 -5.06 -27.92 -19.26
N ASP A 97 -4.57 -29.15 -19.21
CA ASP A 97 -5.32 -30.36 -18.85
C ASP A 97 -5.95 -30.22 -17.46
N GLU A 98 -7.09 -30.90 -17.27
CA GLU A 98 -8.07 -30.93 -16.18
C GLU A 98 -7.56 -31.16 -14.72
N LYS A 99 -6.27 -30.96 -14.39
CA LYS A 99 -5.70 -31.26 -13.07
C LYS A 99 -5.52 -30.08 -12.11
N ALA A 100 -5.62 -28.83 -12.57
CA ALA A 100 -5.61 -27.68 -11.66
C ALA A 100 -7.04 -27.36 -11.19
N GLY A 101 -7.28 -27.31 -9.88
CA GLY A 101 -8.55 -26.83 -9.34
C GLY A 101 -8.85 -25.43 -9.88
N ARG A 102 -10.10 -25.16 -10.27
CA ARG A 102 -10.51 -23.89 -10.88
C ARG A 102 -11.47 -23.12 -9.97
N PHE A 103 -11.34 -21.79 -9.95
CA PHE A 103 -12.36 -20.91 -9.40
C PHE A 103 -13.44 -20.62 -10.46
N PRO A 104 -14.57 -19.98 -10.09
CA PRO A 104 -15.56 -19.59 -11.09
C PRO A 104 -14.97 -18.75 -12.22
N ASP A 105 -15.45 -18.96 -13.44
CA ASP A 105 -15.06 -18.13 -14.59
C ASP A 105 -15.62 -16.72 -14.39
N PRO A 106 -14.78 -15.66 -14.44
CA PRO A 106 -15.22 -14.29 -14.18
C PRO A 106 -16.30 -13.78 -15.16
N HIS A 107 -16.43 -14.37 -16.35
CA HIS A 107 -17.43 -13.99 -17.35
C HIS A 107 -18.74 -14.76 -17.25
N GLU A 108 -18.72 -15.90 -16.57
CA GLU A 108 -19.90 -16.76 -16.37
C GLU A 108 -20.44 -16.66 -14.93
N PHE A 109 -19.63 -16.13 -14.02
CA PHE A 109 -19.99 -15.96 -12.63
C PHE A 109 -21.20 -15.04 -12.47
N LYS A 110 -22.21 -15.52 -11.76
CA LYS A 110 -23.42 -14.76 -11.43
C LYS A 110 -23.41 -14.41 -9.96
N VAL A 111 -23.62 -13.13 -9.68
CA VAL A 111 -23.88 -12.65 -8.33
C VAL A 111 -25.29 -13.06 -7.86
N PRO A 112 -25.55 -13.07 -6.55
CA PRO A 112 -26.91 -13.27 -6.02
C PRO A 112 -27.91 -12.26 -6.60
N LYS A 113 -29.18 -12.66 -6.69
CA LYS A 113 -30.26 -11.83 -7.27
C LYS A 113 -30.45 -10.52 -6.50
N GLU A 114 -30.15 -10.53 -5.20
CA GLU A 114 -30.21 -9.36 -4.32
C GLU A 114 -29.22 -8.26 -4.73
N LEU A 115 -28.21 -8.59 -5.54
CA LEU A 115 -27.22 -7.64 -6.07
C LEU A 115 -27.55 -7.14 -7.49
N GLU A 116 -28.72 -7.49 -8.04
CA GLU A 116 -29.11 -7.11 -9.40
C GLU A 116 -28.98 -5.60 -9.64
N GLY A 117 -28.22 -5.23 -10.69
CA GLY A 117 -27.94 -3.84 -11.05
C GLY A 117 -26.72 -3.23 -10.37
N TRP A 118 -25.90 -4.02 -9.66
CA TRP A 118 -24.61 -3.56 -9.12
C TRP A 118 -23.68 -3.06 -10.22
N GLU A 119 -23.77 -3.57 -11.45
CA GLU A 119 -22.96 -3.15 -12.59
C GLU A 119 -23.14 -1.65 -12.90
N GLU A 120 -24.36 -1.13 -12.72
CA GLU A 120 -24.68 0.28 -12.93
C GLU A 120 -23.95 1.21 -11.96
N MET A 121 -23.38 0.68 -10.88
CA MET A 121 -22.69 1.46 -9.84
C MET A 121 -21.29 1.87 -10.26
N TYR A 122 -20.66 1.12 -11.17
CA TYR A 122 -19.24 1.26 -11.49
C TYR A 122 -19.03 1.56 -12.97
N PRO A 123 -17.92 2.23 -13.32
CA PRO A 123 -17.58 2.51 -14.71
C PRO A 123 -17.39 1.23 -15.52
N SER A 124 -17.80 1.23 -16.79
CA SER A 124 -17.79 0.04 -17.66
C SER A 124 -16.41 -0.61 -17.83
N HIS A 125 -15.33 0.16 -17.74
CA HIS A 125 -13.96 -0.36 -17.84
C HIS A 125 -13.48 -1.10 -16.58
N TYR A 126 -14.24 -1.03 -15.47
CA TYR A 126 -14.05 -1.85 -14.27
C TYR A 126 -14.88 -3.14 -14.27
N LEU A 127 -15.74 -3.33 -15.27
CA LEU A 127 -16.52 -4.56 -15.39
C LEU A 127 -15.77 -5.56 -16.28
N PHE A 128 -15.93 -6.85 -15.99
CA PHE A 128 -15.54 -7.89 -16.94
C PHE A 128 -16.32 -7.69 -18.24
N SER A 129 -15.65 -7.79 -19.39
CA SER A 129 -16.28 -7.46 -20.67
C SER A 129 -15.98 -8.51 -21.75
N ARG A 130 -16.91 -8.67 -22.69
CA ARG A 130 -16.71 -9.58 -23.83
C ARG A 130 -15.53 -9.14 -24.70
N ASP A 131 -15.32 -7.83 -24.84
CA ASP A 131 -14.25 -7.26 -25.67
C ASP A 131 -12.84 -7.58 -25.16
N ARG A 132 -12.70 -7.95 -23.89
CA ARG A 132 -11.41 -8.33 -23.26
C ARG A 132 -11.39 -9.75 -22.74
N MET A 133 -12.39 -10.57 -23.08
CA MET A 133 -12.58 -11.90 -22.50
C MET A 133 -11.35 -12.78 -22.63
N ASP A 134 -10.75 -12.84 -23.81
CA ASP A 134 -9.57 -13.68 -24.05
C ASP A 134 -8.37 -13.27 -23.20
N TRP A 135 -8.25 -11.99 -22.85
CA TRP A 135 -7.20 -11.50 -21.97
C TRP A 135 -7.56 -11.74 -20.50
N GLU A 136 -8.79 -11.43 -20.10
CA GLU A 136 -9.28 -11.58 -18.73
C GLU A 136 -9.31 -13.05 -18.28
N LYS A 137 -9.60 -14.00 -19.18
CA LYS A 137 -9.56 -15.45 -18.91
C LYS A 137 -8.15 -16.02 -18.69
N ARG A 138 -7.10 -15.35 -19.20
CA ARG A 138 -5.70 -15.76 -18.95
C ARG A 138 -5.18 -15.28 -17.60
N GLN A 139 -5.88 -14.33 -16.99
CA GLN A 139 -5.48 -13.73 -15.73
C GLN A 139 -6.09 -14.52 -14.55
N PHE A 140 -5.34 -14.58 -13.44
CA PHE A 140 -5.84 -15.06 -12.15
C PHE A 140 -6.26 -13.88 -11.29
N TRP A 141 -7.56 -13.79 -10.99
CA TRP A 141 -8.12 -12.66 -10.24
C TRP A 141 -8.37 -13.06 -8.80
N TYR A 142 -8.00 -12.20 -7.85
CA TYR A 142 -8.24 -12.42 -6.43
C TYR A 142 -8.80 -11.16 -5.79
N GLN A 143 -9.62 -11.34 -4.76
CA GLN A 143 -10.25 -10.19 -4.09
C GLN A 143 -9.18 -9.32 -3.41
N ASP A 144 -9.23 -8.00 -3.61
CA ASP A 144 -8.38 -7.06 -2.90
C ASP A 144 -8.92 -6.77 -1.51
N LYS A 145 -8.63 -7.67 -0.58
CA LYS A 145 -9.05 -7.49 0.81
C LYS A 145 -8.21 -6.45 1.55
N ILE A 146 -7.09 -5.97 1.00
CA ILE A 146 -6.24 -5.00 1.70
C ILE A 146 -6.83 -3.60 1.59
N HIS A 147 -7.12 -3.17 0.36
CA HIS A 147 -7.61 -1.81 0.11
C HIS A 147 -9.14 -1.75 -0.01
N ALA A 148 -9.79 -2.87 -0.33
CA ALA A 148 -11.24 -2.94 -0.56
C ALA A 148 -11.89 -4.19 0.11
N PRO A 149 -11.76 -4.35 1.44
CA PRO A 149 -12.32 -5.50 2.16
C PRO A 149 -13.85 -5.52 2.20
N GLU A 150 -14.50 -4.37 2.06
CA GLU A 150 -15.95 -4.18 2.15
C GLU A 150 -16.56 -3.87 0.77
N PRO A 151 -17.89 -4.05 0.59
CA PRO A 151 -18.58 -3.58 -0.60
C PRO A 151 -18.34 -2.09 -0.86
N MET A 152 -17.83 -1.77 -2.04
CA MET A 152 -17.30 -0.46 -2.40
C MET A 152 -18.42 0.53 -2.76
N PRO A 153 -18.62 1.63 -2.03
CA PRO A 153 -19.47 2.72 -2.49
C PRO A 153 -18.98 3.28 -3.85
N PRO A 154 -19.88 3.66 -4.78
CA PRO A 154 -19.52 4.12 -6.12
C PRO A 154 -18.45 5.21 -6.18
N LEU A 155 -18.51 6.21 -5.30
CA LEU A 155 -17.54 7.30 -5.30
C LEU A 155 -16.20 6.92 -4.66
N ASP A 156 -16.21 6.01 -3.68
CA ASP A 156 -15.00 5.54 -2.99
C ASP A 156 -14.07 4.77 -3.96
N LEU A 157 -14.61 4.28 -5.09
CA LEU A 157 -13.82 3.72 -6.18
C LEU A 157 -12.72 4.68 -6.69
N ILE A 158 -12.87 6.01 -6.54
CA ILE A 158 -11.91 6.98 -7.05
C ILE A 158 -10.48 6.73 -6.56
N PHE A 159 -10.30 6.25 -5.32
CA PHE A 159 -8.98 5.92 -4.80
C PHE A 159 -8.38 4.75 -5.56
N GLN A 160 -9.20 3.74 -5.86
CA GLN A 160 -8.83 2.56 -6.64
C GLN A 160 -8.41 2.95 -8.06
N GLU A 161 -9.18 3.84 -8.70
CA GLU A 161 -8.85 4.40 -10.01
C GLU A 161 -7.52 5.14 -10.01
N ALA A 162 -7.30 5.98 -9.01
CA ALA A 162 -6.11 6.79 -8.91
C ALA A 162 -4.85 5.94 -8.67
N TRP A 163 -4.92 4.97 -7.74
CA TRP A 163 -3.77 4.13 -7.43
C TRP A 163 -3.48 3.10 -8.51
N GLN A 164 -4.48 2.50 -9.18
CA GLN A 164 -4.23 1.51 -10.23
C GLN A 164 -3.36 2.09 -11.34
N ILE A 165 -3.72 3.30 -11.80
CA ILE A 165 -2.99 4.02 -12.86
C ILE A 165 -1.59 4.35 -12.38
N ALA A 166 -1.48 4.93 -11.18
CA ALA A 166 -0.20 5.34 -10.62
C ALA A 166 0.74 4.16 -10.36
N LEU A 167 0.30 3.11 -9.67
CA LEU A 167 1.10 1.91 -9.44
C LEU A 167 1.59 1.33 -10.77
N SER A 168 0.69 1.14 -11.73
CA SER A 168 1.01 0.44 -12.97
C SER A 168 1.95 1.23 -13.86
N GLN A 169 1.78 2.56 -13.98
CA GLN A 169 2.71 3.38 -14.75
C GLN A 169 4.08 3.48 -14.09
N TYR A 170 4.16 3.56 -12.74
CA TYR A 170 5.45 3.66 -12.07
C TYR A 170 6.21 2.33 -12.19
N THR A 171 5.49 1.21 -12.17
CA THR A 171 6.05 -0.10 -12.46
C THR A 171 6.51 -0.25 -13.91
N THR A 172 5.70 0.16 -14.89
CA THR A 172 5.92 -0.20 -16.31
C THR A 172 6.60 0.86 -17.18
N ARG A 173 6.54 2.13 -16.79
CA ARG A 173 6.99 3.29 -17.59
C ARG A 173 8.00 4.18 -16.86
N VAL A 174 7.88 4.34 -15.53
CA VAL A 174 8.75 5.22 -14.76
C VAL A 174 9.95 4.49 -14.18
N PHE A 175 9.77 3.42 -13.39
CA PHE A 175 10.90 2.64 -12.89
C PHE A 175 11.21 1.44 -13.78
N CYS A 176 10.28 1.03 -14.64
CA CYS A 176 10.48 -0.06 -15.58
C CYS A 176 10.92 -1.35 -14.88
N ILE A 177 10.26 -1.74 -13.78
CA ILE A 177 10.58 -2.96 -13.02
C ILE A 177 10.51 -4.16 -13.98
N PRO A 178 11.63 -4.87 -14.29
CA PRO A 178 11.73 -5.64 -15.54
C PRO A 178 10.62 -6.67 -15.77
N PRO A 179 10.34 -7.61 -14.83
CA PRO A 179 9.30 -8.61 -15.06
C PRO A 179 7.86 -8.10 -14.83
N ALA A 180 7.66 -6.95 -14.16
CA ALA A 180 6.34 -6.55 -13.66
C ALA A 180 5.55 -5.69 -14.68
N GLN A 181 4.26 -5.99 -14.87
CA GLN A 181 3.36 -5.25 -15.78
C GLN A 181 2.28 -4.39 -15.07
N GLY A 182 2.34 -4.28 -13.74
CA GLY A 182 1.33 -3.54 -12.95
C GLY A 182 0.15 -4.42 -12.56
N ILE A 183 -0.94 -3.78 -12.14
CA ILE A 183 -2.12 -4.45 -11.57
C ILE A 183 -3.38 -4.02 -12.31
N ALA A 184 -4.19 -4.99 -12.71
CA ALA A 184 -5.52 -4.77 -13.26
C ALA A 184 -6.59 -4.96 -12.18
N GLN A 185 -7.69 -4.23 -12.31
CA GLN A 185 -8.78 -4.22 -11.33
C GLN A 185 -10.13 -4.44 -12.00
N ARG A 186 -11.02 -5.22 -11.36
CA ARG A 186 -12.40 -5.44 -11.78
C ARG A 186 -13.34 -5.47 -10.58
N MET A 187 -14.55 -4.98 -10.76
CA MET A 187 -15.62 -5.07 -9.76
C MET A 187 -16.48 -6.30 -10.05
N VAL A 188 -16.88 -7.02 -9.00
CA VAL A 188 -17.88 -8.10 -9.04
C VAL A 188 -18.75 -8.03 -7.79
N GLY A 189 -20.05 -7.78 -7.96
CA GLY A 189 -21.00 -7.72 -6.85
C GLY A 189 -20.59 -6.75 -5.74
N CYS A 190 -20.11 -5.57 -6.14
CA CYS A 190 -19.56 -4.52 -5.28
C CYS A 190 -18.20 -4.80 -4.62
N TYR A 191 -17.54 -5.92 -4.89
CA TYR A 191 -16.19 -6.21 -4.40
C TYR A 191 -15.14 -6.03 -5.50
N MET A 192 -13.96 -5.55 -5.09
CA MET A 192 -12.81 -5.37 -5.98
C MET A 192 -12.01 -6.67 -6.10
N TYR A 193 -11.72 -7.07 -7.33
CA TYR A 193 -10.80 -8.13 -7.69
C TYR A 193 -9.63 -7.52 -8.45
N ILE A 194 -8.43 -7.94 -8.08
CA ILE A 194 -7.19 -7.52 -8.73
C ILE A 194 -6.46 -8.69 -9.36
N CYS A 195 -5.59 -8.38 -10.31
CA CYS A 195 -4.66 -9.32 -10.91
C CYS A 195 -3.34 -8.63 -11.21
N ALA A 196 -2.23 -9.27 -10.81
CA ALA A 196 -0.92 -8.90 -11.31
C ALA A 196 -0.78 -9.36 -12.77
N VAL A 197 -0.57 -8.40 -13.67
CA VAL A 197 -0.57 -8.66 -15.11
C VAL A 197 0.63 -9.54 -15.49
N GLU A 198 0.39 -10.52 -16.38
CA GLU A 198 1.41 -11.44 -16.88
C GLU A 198 2.70 -10.71 -17.37
N PRO A 199 3.91 -11.27 -17.13
CA PRO A 199 5.17 -10.64 -17.52
C PRO A 199 5.24 -10.31 -19.02
N PRO A 200 6.00 -9.27 -19.43
CA PRO A 200 6.12 -8.92 -20.84
C PRO A 200 7.08 -9.88 -21.57
N PRO A 201 7.11 -9.85 -22.92
CA PRO A 201 8.08 -10.63 -23.69
C PRO A 201 9.54 -10.37 -23.26
N PRO A 202 10.45 -11.36 -23.37
CA PRO A 202 11.83 -11.24 -22.89
C PRO A 202 12.61 -10.03 -23.45
N GLU A 203 12.34 -9.64 -24.69
CA GLU A 203 12.91 -8.43 -25.30
C GLU A 203 12.60 -7.16 -24.50
N VAL A 204 11.34 -6.99 -24.09
CA VAL A 204 10.86 -5.85 -23.31
C VAL A 204 11.41 -5.89 -21.90
N ILE A 205 11.60 -7.09 -21.32
CA ILE A 205 12.28 -7.25 -20.02
C ILE A 205 13.70 -6.71 -20.11
N GLY A 206 14.43 -6.99 -21.20
CA GLY A 206 15.78 -6.47 -21.45
C GLY A 206 15.81 -4.95 -21.54
N GLU A 207 14.92 -4.34 -22.33
CA GLU A 207 14.81 -2.88 -22.45
C GLU A 207 14.49 -2.20 -21.12
N LYS A 208 13.58 -2.81 -20.35
CA LYS A 208 13.19 -2.32 -19.02
C LYS A 208 14.35 -2.38 -18.03
N ALA A 209 15.19 -3.42 -18.08
CA ALA A 209 16.34 -3.59 -17.19
C ALA A 209 17.35 -2.43 -17.30
N GLU A 210 17.61 -1.93 -18.52
CA GLU A 210 18.49 -0.78 -18.74
C GLU A 210 17.94 0.49 -18.06
N GLN A 211 16.64 0.77 -18.26
CA GLN A 211 16.00 1.93 -17.64
C GLN A 211 15.91 1.82 -16.12
N PHE A 212 15.58 0.62 -15.62
CA PHE A 212 15.49 0.32 -14.20
C PHE A 212 16.81 0.57 -13.49
N GLN A 213 17.92 0.06 -14.03
CA GLN A 213 19.28 0.30 -13.52
C GLN A 213 19.59 1.79 -13.43
N LYS A 214 19.29 2.55 -14.50
CA LYS A 214 19.59 3.98 -14.53
C LYS A 214 18.82 4.77 -13.46
N ARG A 215 17.57 4.40 -13.21
CA ARG A 215 16.63 5.22 -12.40
C ARG A 215 16.63 4.85 -10.93
N VAL A 216 16.59 3.56 -10.59
CA VAL A 216 16.42 3.10 -9.21
C VAL A 216 17.62 3.48 -8.33
N PHE A 217 18.85 3.28 -8.82
CA PHE A 217 20.05 3.61 -8.04
C PHE A 217 20.19 5.11 -7.78
N TYR A 218 19.77 5.96 -8.73
CA TYR A 218 19.73 7.41 -8.51
C TYR A 218 18.76 7.76 -7.37
N VAL A 219 17.56 7.18 -7.37
CA VAL A 219 16.59 7.46 -6.28
C VAL A 219 17.11 6.97 -4.93
N PHE A 220 17.77 5.81 -4.88
CA PHE A 220 18.36 5.30 -3.64
C PHE A 220 19.49 6.20 -3.12
N GLU A 221 20.35 6.71 -4.02
CA GLU A 221 21.46 7.61 -3.66
C GLU A 221 20.97 8.99 -3.18
N HIS A 222 19.88 9.49 -3.75
CA HIS A 222 19.33 10.83 -3.48
C HIS A 222 18.05 10.80 -2.63
N TYR A 223 17.79 9.71 -1.91
CA TYR A 223 16.49 9.47 -1.28
C TYR A 223 16.06 10.58 -0.32
N ASP A 224 16.94 11.02 0.60
CA ASP A 224 16.59 12.03 1.62
C ASP A 224 16.20 13.38 0.98
N GLU A 225 16.93 13.80 -0.05
CA GLU A 225 16.62 15.02 -0.81
C GLU A 225 15.27 14.88 -1.55
N LEU A 226 15.03 13.72 -2.17
CA LEU A 226 13.79 13.45 -2.89
C LEU A 226 12.60 13.36 -1.94
N TRP A 227 12.79 12.78 -0.76
CA TRP A 227 11.81 12.73 0.32
C TRP A 227 11.39 14.13 0.78
N ASP A 228 12.35 15.01 1.06
CA ASP A 228 12.05 16.37 1.52
C ASP A 228 11.27 17.15 0.46
N LYS A 229 11.68 17.04 -0.81
CA LYS A 229 10.95 17.63 -1.93
C LYS A 229 9.54 17.04 -2.06
N TRP A 230 9.41 15.73 -1.89
CA TRP A 230 8.13 15.03 -1.93
C TRP A 230 7.18 15.52 -0.86
N LEU A 231 7.64 15.58 0.40
CA LEU A 231 6.80 15.98 1.51
C LEU A 231 6.30 17.43 1.35
N VAL A 232 7.17 18.34 0.91
CA VAL A 232 6.81 19.74 0.65
C VAL A 232 5.73 19.83 -0.44
N LYS A 233 5.93 19.19 -1.60
CA LYS A 233 4.95 19.28 -2.69
C LYS A 233 3.64 18.54 -2.38
N PHE A 234 3.69 17.43 -1.64
CA PHE A 234 2.50 16.68 -1.25
C PHE A 234 1.65 17.47 -0.25
N LYS A 235 2.28 18.07 0.76
CA LYS A 235 1.57 18.95 1.70
C LYS A 235 1.00 20.19 1.02
N ALA A 236 1.70 20.75 0.04
CA ALA A 236 1.16 21.85 -0.76
C ALA A 236 -0.14 21.44 -1.48
N LEU A 237 -0.17 20.24 -2.08
CA LEU A 237 -1.37 19.71 -2.74
C LEU A 237 -2.53 19.49 -1.76
N GLY A 238 -2.27 18.90 -0.58
CA GLY A 238 -3.31 18.73 0.43
C GLY A 238 -3.83 20.06 1.00
N ASN A 239 -2.95 21.06 1.17
CA ASN A 239 -3.34 22.40 1.59
C ASN A 239 -4.18 23.11 0.51
N GLU A 240 -3.81 22.96 -0.77
CA GLU A 240 -4.60 23.44 -1.91
C GLU A 240 -6.01 22.82 -1.89
N MET A 241 -6.09 21.51 -1.70
CA MET A 241 -7.37 20.80 -1.56
C MET A 241 -8.19 21.31 -0.38
N ALA A 242 -7.57 21.51 0.78
CA ALA A 242 -8.24 22.03 1.98
C ALA A 242 -8.76 23.46 1.79
N GLN A 243 -8.04 24.29 1.04
CA GLN A 243 -8.40 25.68 0.74
C GLN A 243 -9.42 25.82 -0.41
N LEU A 244 -9.62 24.77 -1.20
CA LEU A 244 -10.60 24.77 -2.29
C LEU A 244 -11.98 25.16 -1.76
N LYS A 245 -12.54 26.25 -2.29
CA LYS A 245 -13.86 26.76 -1.88
C LYS A 245 -14.94 26.05 -2.67
N ILE A 246 -15.83 25.35 -1.96
CA ILE A 246 -17.02 24.73 -2.54
C ILE A 246 -18.21 25.61 -2.15
N PRO A 247 -19.04 26.06 -3.11
CA PRO A 247 -20.21 26.86 -2.79
C PRO A 247 -21.13 26.14 -1.81
N GLY A 248 -21.36 26.74 -0.63
CA GLY A 248 -22.30 26.20 0.36
C GLY A 248 -23.78 26.46 0.00
N GLU A 249 -24.02 27.33 -0.97
CA GLU A 249 -25.34 27.62 -1.50
C GLU A 249 -25.29 28.14 -2.93
N MET A 250 -26.45 28.11 -3.59
CA MET A 250 -26.68 28.80 -4.85
C MET A 250 -27.66 29.96 -4.59
N PRO A 251 -27.15 31.20 -4.44
CA PRO A 251 -27.97 32.35 -4.04
C PRO A 251 -29.00 32.69 -5.11
N LYS A 252 -30.16 33.24 -4.73
CA LYS A 252 -31.23 33.58 -5.70
C LYS A 252 -30.76 34.54 -6.79
N PHE A 253 -29.89 35.49 -6.44
CA PHE A 253 -29.25 36.43 -7.34
C PHE A 253 -27.75 36.43 -7.07
N ALA A 254 -26.94 36.78 -8.07
CA ALA A 254 -25.51 36.98 -7.86
C ALA A 254 -25.29 38.11 -6.83
N PRO A 255 -24.37 37.95 -5.86
CA PRO A 255 -24.03 39.01 -4.91
C PRO A 255 -23.55 40.29 -5.62
N ASP A 256 -23.92 41.47 -5.09
CA ASP A 256 -23.59 42.77 -5.70
C ASP A 256 -22.08 43.00 -5.86
N ASP A 257 -21.27 42.49 -4.94
CA ASP A 257 -19.80 42.55 -4.97
C ASP A 257 -19.17 41.70 -6.08
N GLN A 258 -19.95 40.82 -6.72
CA GLN A 258 -19.56 40.07 -7.91
C GLN A 258 -20.02 40.73 -9.21
N VAL A 259 -20.82 41.80 -9.14
CA VAL A 259 -21.39 42.51 -10.29
C VAL A 259 -20.80 43.92 -10.42
N PHE A 260 -20.60 44.62 -9.31
CA PHE A 260 -20.10 45.99 -9.26
C PHE A 260 -18.77 46.09 -8.49
N PRO A 261 -17.88 47.03 -8.86
CA PRO A 261 -18.00 47.93 -10.01
C PRO A 261 -17.70 47.23 -11.35
N ALA A 262 -17.01 46.08 -11.31
CA ALA A 262 -16.70 45.27 -12.49
C ALA A 262 -17.21 43.84 -12.26
N PRO A 263 -17.95 43.25 -13.22
CA PRO A 263 -18.45 41.89 -13.07
C PRO A 263 -17.32 40.84 -12.96
N LYS A 264 -17.51 39.83 -12.11
CA LYS A 264 -16.61 38.69 -11.94
C LYS A 264 -16.40 37.90 -13.24
N GLY A 265 -17.41 37.87 -14.12
CA GLY A 265 -17.38 37.19 -15.42
C GLY A 265 -17.80 35.72 -15.40
N TYR A 266 -17.83 35.10 -14.22
CA TYR A 266 -18.37 33.76 -13.97
C TYR A 266 -18.94 33.70 -12.54
N TYR A 267 -19.89 32.81 -12.30
CA TYR A 267 -20.67 32.79 -11.06
C TYR A 267 -20.78 31.38 -10.47
N VAL A 268 -21.60 31.22 -9.44
CA VAL A 268 -21.74 29.99 -8.65
C VAL A 268 -21.99 28.72 -9.48
N SER A 269 -22.69 28.83 -10.61
CA SER A 269 -22.97 27.72 -11.53
C SER A 269 -21.69 27.17 -12.17
N TYR A 270 -20.70 28.02 -12.43
CA TYR A 270 -19.38 27.62 -12.90
C TYR A 270 -18.51 27.15 -11.73
N ASP A 271 -18.49 27.92 -10.63
CA ASP A 271 -17.65 27.64 -9.46
C ASP A 271 -17.88 26.22 -8.92
N VAL A 272 -19.13 25.74 -8.90
CA VAL A 272 -19.45 24.39 -8.39
C VAL A 272 -18.89 23.27 -9.28
N VAL A 273 -18.95 23.44 -10.61
CA VAL A 273 -18.46 22.43 -11.57
C VAL A 273 -16.94 22.41 -11.55
N GLU A 274 -16.33 23.59 -11.64
CA GLU A 274 -14.87 23.74 -11.62
C GLU A 274 -14.26 23.19 -10.32
N ALA A 275 -14.91 23.43 -9.17
CA ALA A 275 -14.44 22.93 -7.89
C ALA A 275 -14.41 21.39 -7.87
N PHE A 276 -15.43 20.71 -8.39
CA PHE A 276 -15.45 19.25 -8.40
C PHE A 276 -14.35 18.68 -9.32
N ASP A 277 -14.16 19.26 -10.50
CA ASP A 277 -13.12 18.85 -11.44
C ASP A 277 -11.71 19.04 -10.86
N LYS A 278 -11.45 20.20 -10.24
CA LYS A 278 -10.19 20.47 -9.52
C LYS A 278 -9.97 19.45 -8.41
N LEU A 279 -11.01 19.17 -7.63
CA LEU A 279 -10.96 18.21 -6.55
C LEU A 279 -10.52 16.84 -7.09
N VAL A 280 -11.25 16.27 -8.07
CA VAL A 280 -10.92 14.99 -8.72
C VAL A 280 -9.48 14.96 -9.23
N ASN A 281 -9.05 16.01 -9.94
CA ASN A 281 -7.68 16.09 -10.47
C ASN A 281 -6.62 16.08 -9.36
N MET A 282 -6.87 16.76 -8.24
CA MET A 282 -5.98 16.71 -7.08
C MET A 282 -5.88 15.29 -6.50
N MET A 283 -6.99 14.53 -6.44
CA MET A 283 -6.96 13.14 -5.97
C MET A 283 -6.05 12.27 -6.83
N PHE A 284 -6.22 12.30 -8.16
CA PHE A 284 -5.35 11.55 -9.07
C PHE A 284 -3.89 11.99 -8.93
N LYS A 285 -3.63 13.30 -8.89
CA LYS A 285 -2.28 13.87 -8.71
C LYS A 285 -1.63 13.45 -7.39
N GLY A 286 -2.39 13.36 -6.30
CA GLY A 286 -1.91 12.85 -5.02
C GLY A 286 -1.40 11.43 -5.13
N TRP A 287 -2.14 10.55 -5.81
CA TRP A 287 -1.72 9.18 -6.06
C TRP A 287 -0.55 9.07 -7.05
N GLN A 288 -0.38 10.01 -7.98
CA GLN A 288 0.85 10.10 -8.77
C GLN A 288 2.05 10.32 -7.86
N TYR A 289 1.97 11.28 -6.94
CA TYR A 289 3.03 11.55 -5.98
C TYR A 289 3.28 10.35 -5.06
N HIS A 290 2.23 9.66 -4.63
CA HIS A 290 2.35 8.45 -3.80
C HIS A 290 3.28 7.38 -4.41
N PHE A 291 3.11 7.07 -5.69
CA PHE A 291 3.90 6.01 -6.34
C PHE A 291 5.28 6.44 -6.82
N GLU A 292 5.68 7.69 -6.60
CA GLU A 292 7.06 8.13 -6.83
C GLU A 292 8.08 7.36 -5.98
N MET A 293 7.70 6.90 -4.79
CA MET A 293 8.64 6.30 -3.84
C MET A 293 8.17 4.95 -3.28
N LEU A 294 6.87 4.64 -3.32
CA LEU A 294 6.34 3.44 -2.67
C LEU A 294 6.94 2.14 -3.22
N ASN A 295 6.88 1.92 -4.54
CA ASN A 295 7.38 0.69 -5.17
C ASN A 295 8.88 0.47 -4.88
N LEU A 296 9.63 1.57 -4.82
CA LEU A 296 11.06 1.56 -4.53
C LEU A 296 11.36 1.14 -3.08
N THR A 297 10.47 1.51 -2.16
CA THR A 297 10.60 1.13 -0.75
C THR A 297 10.45 -0.37 -0.55
N TYR A 298 9.44 -0.94 -1.18
CA TYR A 298 9.22 -2.39 -1.18
C TYR A 298 10.33 -3.15 -1.90
N LEU A 299 10.85 -2.60 -3.01
CA LEU A 299 12.00 -3.17 -3.70
C LEU A 299 13.27 -3.18 -2.82
N ALA A 300 13.55 -2.09 -2.10
CA ALA A 300 14.69 -2.01 -1.19
C ALA A 300 14.60 -3.08 -0.08
N TYR A 301 13.40 -3.32 0.45
CA TYR A 301 13.16 -4.41 1.41
C TYR A 301 13.46 -5.78 0.80
N LEU A 302 12.95 -6.07 -0.41
CA LEU A 302 13.20 -7.33 -1.09
C LEU A 302 14.69 -7.55 -1.36
N MET A 303 15.40 -6.51 -1.82
CA MET A 303 16.85 -6.57 -2.04
C MET A 303 17.62 -6.87 -0.75
N PHE A 304 17.23 -6.27 0.38
CA PHE A 304 17.84 -6.57 1.67
C PHE A 304 17.51 -7.99 2.14
N ALA A 305 16.27 -8.44 2.00
CA ALA A 305 15.85 -9.79 2.35
C ALA A 305 16.65 -10.84 1.58
N ASP A 306 16.90 -10.63 0.28
CA ASP A 306 17.70 -11.54 -0.53
C ASP A 306 19.17 -11.61 -0.08
N VAL A 307 19.78 -10.45 0.23
CA VAL A 307 21.14 -10.42 0.80
C VAL A 307 21.18 -11.16 2.14
N ALA A 308 20.20 -10.93 3.02
CA ALA A 308 20.11 -11.59 4.31
C ALA A 308 19.96 -13.11 4.18
N ARG A 309 19.06 -13.61 3.31
CA ARG A 309 18.87 -15.06 3.08
C ARG A 309 20.11 -15.72 2.49
N LYS A 310 20.85 -15.01 1.64
CA LYS A 310 22.11 -15.52 1.06
C LYS A 310 23.20 -15.67 2.12
N LEU A 311 23.33 -14.68 3.01
CA LEU A 311 24.35 -14.69 4.06
C LEU A 311 23.99 -15.61 5.23
N PHE A 312 22.69 -15.75 5.50
CA PHE A 312 22.17 -16.49 6.64
C PHE A 312 21.11 -17.53 6.19
N PRO A 313 21.54 -18.70 5.69
CA PRO A 313 20.63 -19.75 5.28
C PRO A 313 19.68 -20.15 6.43
N GLY A 314 18.37 -20.13 6.18
CA GLY A 314 17.35 -20.46 7.19
C GLY A 314 16.93 -19.30 8.09
N ILE A 315 17.41 -18.07 7.85
CA ILE A 315 16.88 -16.87 8.52
C ILE A 315 15.37 -16.75 8.27
N SER A 316 14.60 -16.51 9.34
CA SER A 316 13.16 -16.33 9.22
C SER A 316 12.81 -14.93 8.71
N GLU A 317 11.68 -14.82 8.03
CA GLU A 317 11.14 -13.51 7.60
C GLU A 317 10.92 -12.56 8.79
N SER A 318 10.48 -13.10 9.94
CA SER A 318 10.32 -12.35 11.18
C SER A 318 11.64 -11.72 11.64
N ALA A 319 12.76 -12.44 11.52
CA ALA A 319 14.08 -11.91 11.85
C ALA A 319 14.50 -10.79 10.89
N ILE A 320 14.29 -10.95 9.58
CA ILE A 320 14.54 -9.90 8.57
C ILE A 320 13.67 -8.66 8.85
N GLY A 321 12.39 -8.85 9.14
CA GLY A 321 11.48 -7.76 9.49
C GLY A 321 11.93 -6.99 10.73
N LYS A 322 12.39 -7.69 11.78
CA LYS A 322 12.94 -7.07 13.01
C LYS A 322 14.22 -6.28 12.76
N MET A 323 15.03 -6.67 11.78
CA MET A 323 16.23 -5.91 11.38
C MET A 323 15.87 -4.52 10.83
N VAL A 324 14.78 -4.42 10.05
CA VAL A 324 14.38 -3.17 9.38
C VAL A 324 13.47 -2.30 10.26
N ALA A 325 12.79 -2.89 11.24
CA ALA A 325 11.83 -2.25 12.14
C ALA A 325 12.39 -1.07 12.98
N GLY A 326 11.49 -0.26 13.56
CA GLY A 326 11.86 0.88 14.40
C GLY A 326 12.35 2.09 13.59
N ALA A 327 11.71 2.38 12.45
CA ALA A 327 11.80 3.71 11.87
C ALA A 327 10.85 4.66 12.62
N TYR A 328 11.28 5.88 12.93
CA TYR A 328 10.36 6.90 13.43
C TYR A 328 9.47 7.37 12.29
N VAL A 329 8.16 7.21 12.43
CA VAL A 329 7.19 7.45 11.36
C VAL A 329 6.04 8.35 11.83
N SER A 330 5.45 9.07 10.89
CA SER A 330 4.44 10.11 11.08
C SER A 330 3.17 9.55 11.72
N MET A 331 2.87 8.26 11.53
CA MET A 331 1.76 7.59 12.19
C MET A 331 1.89 7.52 13.72
N PHE A 332 3.06 7.84 14.28
CA PHE A 332 3.25 7.86 15.74
C PHE A 332 2.80 9.18 16.35
N ARG A 333 2.85 10.27 15.56
CA ARG A 333 2.55 11.63 15.99
C ARG A 333 1.16 11.80 16.61
N PRO A 334 0.06 11.21 16.07
CA PRO A 334 -1.25 11.38 16.68
C PRO A 334 -1.29 10.90 18.13
N GLU A 335 -0.71 9.75 18.46
CA GLU A 335 -0.65 9.26 19.84
C GLU A 335 0.29 10.09 20.72
N GLU A 336 1.45 10.51 20.19
CA GLU A 336 2.38 11.36 20.93
C GLU A 336 1.73 12.69 21.35
N GLU A 337 0.92 13.28 20.46
CA GLU A 337 0.13 14.47 20.80
C GLU A 337 -0.95 14.17 21.86
N LEU A 338 -1.61 13.01 21.83
CA LEU A 338 -2.56 12.63 22.90
C LEU A 338 -1.84 12.49 24.25
N CYS A 339 -0.67 11.85 24.29
CA CYS A 339 0.15 11.75 25.49
C CYS A 339 0.56 13.12 26.02
N ARG A 340 1.02 14.01 25.13
CA ARG A 340 1.39 15.40 25.46
C ARG A 340 0.20 16.18 26.02
N LEU A 341 -0.96 16.09 25.38
CA LEU A 341 -2.20 16.74 25.82
C LEU A 341 -2.70 16.20 27.17
N ALA A 342 -2.56 14.90 27.42
CA ALA A 342 -2.91 14.30 28.70
C ALA A 342 -1.99 14.79 29.84
N ARG A 343 -0.68 14.90 29.59
CA ARG A 343 0.26 15.49 30.57
C ARG A 343 -0.06 16.96 30.86
N LEU A 344 -0.33 17.73 29.81
CA LEU A 344 -0.73 19.13 29.94
C LEU A 344 -2.02 19.27 30.76
N ALA A 345 -3.00 18.39 30.53
CA ALA A 345 -4.23 18.38 31.31
C ALA A 345 -4.00 18.13 32.81
N VAL A 346 -3.05 17.25 33.16
CA VAL A 346 -2.70 16.97 34.56
C VAL A 346 -1.94 18.14 35.21
N SER A 347 -1.13 18.88 34.44
CA SER A 347 -0.38 20.02 34.95
C SER A 347 -1.21 21.29 35.15
N LEU A 348 -2.36 21.40 34.47
CA LEU A 348 -3.22 22.58 34.47
C LEU A 348 -4.38 22.44 35.46
N ARG A 349 -4.71 23.53 36.17
CA ARG A 349 -5.69 23.52 37.26
C ARG A 349 -7.09 23.28 36.73
N GLY A 350 -7.76 22.23 37.22
CA GLY A 350 -9.14 21.89 36.90
C GLY A 350 -9.36 21.26 35.52
N VAL A 351 -8.35 21.23 34.64
CA VAL A 351 -8.46 20.69 33.28
C VAL A 351 -8.66 19.18 33.28
N LYS A 352 -7.86 18.44 34.08
CA LYS A 352 -8.00 16.98 34.20
C LYS A 352 -9.40 16.57 34.65
N ASP A 353 -10.01 17.32 35.57
CA ASP A 353 -11.30 16.95 36.16
C ASP A 353 -12.42 17.08 35.12
N VAL A 354 -12.37 18.12 34.29
CA VAL A 354 -13.28 18.30 33.16
C VAL A 354 -13.09 17.19 32.11
N LEU A 355 -11.85 16.88 31.73
CA LEU A 355 -11.56 15.89 30.69
C LEU A 355 -11.89 14.45 31.12
N SER A 356 -11.70 14.13 32.41
CA SER A 356 -12.07 12.84 32.99
C SER A 356 -13.58 12.65 33.18
N GLY A 357 -14.36 13.71 33.06
CA GLY A 357 -15.82 13.69 33.15
C GLY A 357 -16.52 12.82 32.09
N THR A 358 -17.83 12.64 32.27
CA THR A 358 -18.72 11.86 31.38
C THR A 358 -19.48 12.71 30.36
N GLN A 359 -19.30 14.03 30.40
CA GLN A 359 -19.91 14.98 29.47
C GLN A 359 -19.42 14.75 28.04
N SER A 360 -20.19 15.24 27.06
CA SER A 360 -19.81 15.24 25.65
C SER A 360 -18.57 16.10 25.39
N VAL A 361 -17.87 15.88 24.27
CA VAL A 361 -16.73 16.72 23.89
C VAL A 361 -17.08 18.20 23.82
N SER A 362 -18.25 18.53 23.27
CA SER A 362 -18.68 19.94 23.13
C SER A 362 -18.84 20.62 24.49
N GLU A 363 -19.45 19.92 25.45
CA GLU A 363 -19.62 20.42 26.82
C GLU A 363 -18.27 20.54 27.55
N LYS A 364 -17.36 19.58 27.37
CA LYS A 364 -16.00 19.64 27.92
C LYS A 364 -15.24 20.85 27.39
N LEU A 365 -15.25 21.07 26.08
CA LEU A 365 -14.61 22.22 25.45
C LEU A 365 -15.21 23.53 25.95
N SER A 366 -16.53 23.62 26.05
CA SER A 366 -17.22 24.81 26.57
C SER A 366 -16.85 25.09 28.04
N ALA A 367 -16.77 24.06 28.87
CA ALA A 367 -16.36 24.19 30.27
C ALA A 367 -14.90 24.64 30.40
N LEU A 368 -13.98 24.07 29.61
CA LEU A 368 -12.57 24.45 29.60
C LEU A 368 -12.38 25.92 29.18
N ASP A 369 -13.16 26.40 28.21
CA ASP A 369 -13.04 27.77 27.69
C ASP A 369 -13.34 28.86 28.75
N THR A 370 -14.02 28.50 29.84
CA THR A 370 -14.32 29.43 30.94
C THR A 370 -13.09 29.82 31.78
N THR A 371 -12.00 29.04 31.73
CA THR A 371 -10.81 29.25 32.57
C THR A 371 -9.56 29.58 31.75
N PRO A 372 -8.57 30.33 32.28
CA PRO A 372 -7.31 30.57 31.59
C PRO A 372 -6.57 29.28 31.23
N ASP A 373 -6.46 28.36 32.19
CA ASP A 373 -5.81 27.05 32.03
C ASP A 373 -6.54 26.18 30.98
N GLY A 374 -7.88 26.15 31.01
CA GLY A 374 -8.64 25.41 30.01
C GLY A 374 -8.51 26.02 28.60
N ARG A 375 -8.46 27.35 28.46
CA ARG A 375 -8.16 28.01 27.16
C ARG A 375 -6.77 27.68 26.66
N GLN A 376 -5.77 27.62 27.55
CA GLN A 376 -4.42 27.18 27.18
C GLN A 376 -4.42 25.74 26.66
N TRP A 377 -5.14 24.83 27.33
CA TRP A 377 -5.26 23.46 26.85
C TRP A 377 -5.97 23.36 25.49
N ILE A 378 -7.06 24.12 25.30
CA ILE A 378 -7.79 24.18 24.02
C ILE A 378 -6.89 24.63 22.88
N GLU A 379 -6.02 25.61 23.11
CA GLU A 379 -5.09 26.11 22.10
C GLU A 379 -4.08 25.03 21.67
N GLU A 380 -3.52 24.30 22.64
CA GLU A 380 -2.62 23.18 22.35
C GLU A 380 -3.34 22.00 21.67
N TYR A 381 -4.61 21.76 22.03
CA TYR A 381 -5.48 20.80 21.34
C TYR A 381 -5.70 21.20 19.87
N LYS A 382 -5.96 22.48 19.58
CA LYS A 382 -6.09 22.98 18.19
C LYS A 382 -4.82 22.78 17.38
N LYS A 383 -3.64 23.01 17.96
CA LYS A 383 -2.36 22.76 17.29
C LYS A 383 -2.13 21.28 17.02
N ALA A 384 -2.45 20.40 17.97
CA ALA A 384 -2.34 18.96 17.80
C ALA A 384 -3.27 18.42 16.70
N ARG A 385 -4.44 19.03 16.51
CA ARG A 385 -5.40 18.61 15.47
C ARG A 385 -4.84 18.72 14.06
N GLU A 386 -4.02 19.74 13.80
CA GLU A 386 -3.48 20.07 12.49
C GLU A 386 -2.00 19.65 12.38
N PRO A 387 -1.64 18.56 11.67
CA PRO A 387 -2.50 17.67 10.88
C PRO A 387 -2.92 16.38 11.60
N TRP A 388 -2.52 16.15 12.85
CA TRP A 388 -2.46 14.79 13.40
C TRP A 388 -3.81 14.14 13.66
N PHE A 389 -4.89 14.90 13.80
CA PHE A 389 -6.22 14.34 14.06
C PHE A 389 -7.01 14.05 12.77
N TYR A 390 -6.39 14.26 11.61
CA TYR A 390 -6.92 13.74 10.36
C TYR A 390 -6.78 12.23 10.23
N VAL A 391 -6.16 11.55 11.20
CA VAL A 391 -6.09 10.09 11.24
C VAL A 391 -7.50 9.48 11.13
N SER A 392 -7.73 8.74 10.05
CA SER A 392 -8.95 7.96 9.82
C SER A 392 -9.25 7.01 10.97
N CYS A 393 -10.54 6.86 11.21
CA CYS A 393 -11.13 5.91 12.13
C CYS A 393 -11.16 4.48 11.54
N GLY A 394 -10.87 4.29 10.26
CA GLY A 394 -10.73 2.97 9.64
C GLY A 394 -9.47 2.91 8.80
N SER A 395 -9.55 2.20 7.68
CA SER A 395 -8.46 2.09 6.73
C SER A 395 -8.04 3.45 6.13
N GLY A 396 -8.93 4.45 6.09
CA GLY A 396 -8.74 5.69 5.34
C GLY A 396 -9.29 5.64 3.91
N TRP A 397 -9.86 4.50 3.51
CA TRP A 397 -10.32 4.24 2.14
C TRP A 397 -11.82 4.43 1.94
N LEU A 398 -12.62 4.42 3.01
CA LEU A 398 -14.07 4.44 2.91
C LEU A 398 -14.65 5.66 3.62
N HIS A 399 -15.59 6.35 2.96
CA HIS A 399 -16.13 7.62 3.47
C HIS A 399 -16.81 7.49 4.84
N HIS A 400 -17.40 6.32 5.12
CA HIS A 400 -18.17 6.07 6.35
C HIS A 400 -17.31 5.80 7.58
N GLU A 401 -16.00 5.60 7.41
CA GLU A 401 -15.11 5.32 8.54
C GLU A 401 -14.97 6.53 9.45
N GLY A 402 -14.90 7.73 8.87
CA GLY A 402 -14.65 8.99 9.59
C GLY A 402 -13.19 9.17 10.01
N SER A 403 -12.91 10.17 10.84
CA SER A 403 -11.59 10.46 11.39
C SER A 403 -11.71 11.02 12.80
N TRP A 404 -10.60 11.21 13.50
CA TRP A 404 -10.63 11.87 14.82
C TRP A 404 -11.17 13.30 14.77
N LEU A 405 -11.20 13.95 13.60
CA LEU A 405 -11.90 15.22 13.41
C LEU A 405 -13.42 15.08 13.44
N THR A 406 -13.96 14.05 12.79
CA THR A 406 -15.42 13.85 12.71
C THR A 406 -15.97 13.06 13.89
N GLN A 407 -15.11 12.35 14.61
CA GLN A 407 -15.43 11.57 15.80
C GLN A 407 -14.50 11.95 16.96
N PRO A 408 -14.63 13.17 17.52
CA PRO A 408 -13.72 13.68 18.54
C PRO A 408 -13.84 12.93 19.88
N GLU A 409 -14.87 12.12 20.07
CA GLU A 409 -15.02 11.27 21.26
C GLU A 409 -13.88 10.25 21.40
N ILE A 410 -13.34 9.76 20.28
CA ILE A 410 -12.23 8.81 20.27
C ILE A 410 -10.96 9.40 20.92
N PRO A 411 -10.37 10.51 20.41
CA PRO A 411 -9.19 11.09 21.02
C PRO A 411 -9.43 11.56 22.46
N PHE A 412 -10.63 12.05 22.80
CA PHE A 412 -10.95 12.44 24.18
C PHE A 412 -11.00 11.24 25.14
N ASN A 413 -11.52 10.10 24.69
CA ASN A 413 -11.52 8.87 25.48
C ASN A 413 -10.09 8.37 25.73
N TYR A 414 -9.19 8.44 24.72
CA TYR A 414 -7.78 8.14 24.92
C TYR A 414 -7.11 9.10 25.91
N ILE A 415 -7.34 10.40 25.78
CA ILE A 415 -6.80 11.40 26.73
C ILE A 415 -7.29 11.11 28.15
N LYS A 416 -8.57 10.78 28.33
CA LYS A 416 -9.14 10.38 29.63
C LYS A 416 -8.45 9.14 30.20
N ASP A 417 -8.21 8.12 29.39
CA ASP A 417 -7.49 6.90 29.80
C ASP A 417 -6.04 7.22 30.22
N TYR A 418 -5.33 8.03 29.43
CA TYR A 418 -3.97 8.46 29.75
C TYR A 418 -3.89 9.28 31.04
N ILE A 419 -4.83 10.20 31.28
CA ILE A 419 -4.93 10.93 32.56
C ILE A 419 -5.08 9.94 33.73
N GLY A 420 -5.93 8.92 33.57
CA GLY A 420 -6.12 7.86 34.56
C GLY A 420 -4.84 7.06 34.84
N ARG A 421 -4.09 6.70 33.79
CA ARG A 421 -2.79 5.98 33.87
C ARG A 421 -1.72 6.83 34.55
N LEU A 422 -1.62 8.11 34.20
CA LEU A 422 -0.72 9.06 34.84
C LEU A 422 -1.02 9.21 36.34
N GLY A 423 -2.30 9.21 36.72
CA GLY A 423 -2.72 9.21 38.13
C GLY A 423 -2.26 7.98 38.92
N ARG A 424 -1.99 6.85 38.24
CA ARG A 424 -1.43 5.62 38.83
C ARG A 424 0.09 5.52 38.75
N GLY A 425 0.77 6.54 38.22
CA GLY A 425 2.22 6.54 38.05
C GLY A 425 2.74 5.70 36.88
N GLU A 426 1.87 5.32 35.95
CA GLU A 426 2.26 4.53 34.77
C GLU A 426 2.92 5.41 33.69
N LYS A 427 3.83 4.81 32.90
CA LYS A 427 4.32 5.40 31.65
C LYS A 427 3.24 5.26 30.58
N ILE A 428 2.97 6.33 29.84
CA ILE A 428 1.95 6.34 28.77
C ILE A 428 2.58 6.33 27.37
N GLU A 429 3.84 6.73 27.27
CA GLU A 429 4.60 6.76 26.02
C GLU A 429 5.12 5.38 25.62
N ARG A 430 5.30 5.20 24.31
CA ARG A 430 6.00 4.05 23.74
C ARG A 430 7.47 4.00 24.19
N SER A 431 8.03 2.80 24.20
CA SER A 431 9.44 2.57 24.55
C SER A 431 10.31 2.41 23.30
N LEU A 432 10.47 3.48 22.51
CA LEU A 432 11.29 3.47 21.28
C LEU A 432 12.75 3.03 21.56
N ASP A 433 13.31 3.45 22.69
CA ASP A 433 14.67 3.08 23.10
C ASP A 433 14.87 1.55 23.24
N GLU A 434 13.82 0.81 23.63
CA GLU A 434 13.90 -0.64 23.78
C GLU A 434 13.89 -1.33 22.42
N ILE A 435 13.07 -0.83 21.48
CA ILE A 435 13.02 -1.31 20.10
C ILE A 435 14.37 -1.10 19.41
N ASP A 436 14.97 0.07 19.59
CA ASP A 436 16.29 0.39 19.02
C ASP A 436 17.39 -0.53 19.57
N LYS A 437 17.40 -0.77 20.89
CA LYS A 437 18.34 -1.71 21.53
C LYS A 437 18.16 -3.14 21.04
N GLN A 438 16.91 -3.61 20.90
CA GLN A 438 16.63 -4.96 20.40
C GLN A 438 17.07 -5.14 18.96
N ARG A 439 16.82 -4.16 18.08
CA ARG A 439 17.30 -4.17 16.70
C ARG A 439 18.83 -4.21 16.65
N GLU A 440 19.51 -3.31 17.37
CA GLU A 440 20.98 -3.30 17.36
C GLU A 440 21.58 -4.60 17.89
N LYS A 441 20.95 -5.22 18.89
CA LYS A 441 21.36 -6.54 19.37
C LYS A 441 21.23 -7.61 18.28
N ILE A 442 20.08 -7.67 17.61
CA ILE A 442 19.84 -8.63 16.51
C ILE A 442 20.87 -8.40 15.40
N ILE A 443 20.97 -7.16 14.91
CA ILE A 443 21.90 -6.80 13.83
C ILE A 443 23.33 -7.15 14.19
N SER A 444 23.78 -6.82 15.41
CA SER A 444 25.14 -7.12 15.87
C SER A 444 25.41 -8.62 15.86
N SER A 445 24.47 -9.45 16.36
CA SER A 445 24.61 -10.91 16.33
C SER A 445 24.74 -11.46 14.91
N TYR A 446 24.02 -10.91 13.93
CA TYR A 446 24.14 -11.33 12.53
C TYR A 446 25.41 -10.81 11.86
N ARG A 447 25.86 -9.58 12.19
CA ARG A 447 27.13 -9.02 11.70
C ARG A 447 28.33 -9.89 12.09
N GLU A 448 28.31 -10.45 13.30
CA GLU A 448 29.37 -11.35 13.80
C GLU A 448 29.48 -12.64 12.98
N LEU A 449 28.40 -13.09 12.33
CA LEU A 449 28.40 -14.29 11.50
C LEU A 449 29.01 -14.05 10.10
N ILE A 450 29.20 -12.80 9.69
CA ILE A 450 29.73 -12.44 8.37
C ILE A 450 31.26 -12.50 8.38
N LYS A 451 31.81 -13.41 7.56
CA LYS A 451 33.23 -13.76 7.55
C LYS A 451 34.08 -12.98 6.54
N SER A 452 33.48 -12.58 5.42
CA SER A 452 34.17 -11.87 4.33
C SER A 452 33.91 -10.37 4.41
N ASP A 453 34.94 -9.56 4.15
CA ASP A 453 34.81 -8.10 4.08
C ASP A 453 33.86 -7.68 2.95
N ASP A 454 33.85 -8.41 1.83
CA ASP A 454 32.95 -8.15 0.70
C ASP A 454 31.48 -8.42 1.08
N ASP A 455 31.23 -9.54 1.78
CA ASP A 455 29.89 -9.89 2.25
C ASP A 455 29.40 -8.90 3.32
N ARG A 456 30.32 -8.43 4.18
CA ARG A 456 30.03 -7.43 5.20
C ARG A 456 29.67 -6.10 4.54
N ALA A 457 30.45 -5.65 3.57
CA ALA A 457 30.14 -4.46 2.80
C ALA A 457 28.78 -4.58 2.08
N SER A 458 28.47 -5.74 1.48
CA SER A 458 27.17 -5.98 0.85
C SER A 458 26.01 -5.89 1.84
N PHE A 459 26.16 -6.48 3.03
CA PHE A 459 25.13 -6.43 4.07
C PHE A 459 24.91 -5.02 4.58
N GLU A 460 25.99 -4.29 4.92
CA GLU A 460 25.90 -2.92 5.43
C GLU A 460 25.28 -1.96 4.41
N ASN A 461 25.64 -2.08 3.13
CA ASN A 461 25.07 -1.23 2.08
C ASN A 461 23.57 -1.50 1.87
N ALA A 462 23.17 -2.78 1.82
CA ALA A 462 21.76 -3.14 1.70
C ALA A 462 20.97 -2.72 2.94
N TYR A 463 21.52 -2.92 4.14
CA TYR A 463 20.92 -2.53 5.41
C TYR A 463 20.74 -1.00 5.51
N LYS A 464 21.77 -0.23 5.17
CA LYS A 464 21.69 1.24 5.12
C LYS A 464 20.61 1.70 4.14
N THR A 465 20.60 1.13 2.94
CA THR A 465 19.62 1.46 1.89
C THR A 465 18.19 1.21 2.37
N VAL A 466 17.89 0.01 2.87
CA VAL A 466 16.54 -0.29 3.35
C VAL A 466 16.17 0.59 4.53
N ARG A 467 17.06 0.86 5.49
CA ARG A 467 16.77 1.73 6.65
C ARG A 467 16.45 3.17 6.27
N THR A 468 17.17 3.73 5.30
CA THR A 468 16.88 5.06 4.77
C THR A 468 15.51 5.09 4.09
N ILE A 469 15.22 4.09 3.25
CA ILE A 469 14.05 4.11 2.36
C ILE A 469 12.77 3.66 3.07
N TYR A 470 12.87 2.77 4.07
CA TYR A 470 11.72 2.18 4.75
C TYR A 470 10.85 3.21 5.48
N ARG A 471 11.38 4.40 5.80
CA ARG A 471 10.60 5.50 6.38
C ARG A 471 9.36 5.85 5.56
N TYR A 472 9.47 5.88 4.23
CA TYR A 472 8.33 6.18 3.35
C TYR A 472 7.23 5.13 3.41
N ALA A 473 7.56 3.85 3.62
CA ALA A 473 6.58 2.77 3.70
C ALA A 473 5.55 2.98 4.83
N GLU A 474 5.84 3.81 5.82
CA GLU A 474 4.86 4.12 6.88
C GLU A 474 4.41 5.58 6.82
N ASP A 475 5.28 6.51 6.42
CA ASP A 475 4.90 7.93 6.34
C ASP A 475 3.80 8.17 5.28
N HIS A 476 3.77 7.39 4.19
CA HIS A 476 2.74 7.54 3.16
C HIS A 476 1.34 7.25 3.70
N LEU A 477 1.20 6.30 4.63
CA LEU A 477 -0.10 5.95 5.23
C LEU A 477 -0.72 7.21 5.83
N PHE A 478 0.03 7.90 6.71
CA PHE A 478 -0.49 9.10 7.35
C PHE A 478 -0.81 10.21 6.34
N TRP A 479 0.14 10.56 5.47
CA TRP A 479 -0.05 11.73 4.61
C TRP A 479 -1.07 11.50 3.51
N VAL A 480 -1.08 10.31 2.89
CA VAL A 480 -1.94 10.01 1.73
C VAL A 480 -3.28 9.42 2.18
N GLU A 481 -3.24 8.27 2.86
CA GLU A 481 -4.44 7.49 3.13
C GLU A 481 -5.28 8.03 4.29
N HIS A 482 -4.65 8.73 5.24
CA HIS A 482 -5.36 9.35 6.35
C HIS A 482 -5.60 10.85 6.11
N TRP A 483 -4.54 11.66 6.00
CA TRP A 483 -4.63 13.12 5.95
C TRP A 483 -5.32 13.62 4.68
N PHE A 484 -4.78 13.26 3.51
CA PHE A 484 -5.28 13.73 2.23
C PHE A 484 -6.69 13.21 1.91
N HIS A 485 -6.96 11.92 2.16
CA HIS A 485 -8.30 11.36 1.98
C HIS A 485 -9.34 11.97 2.93
N THR A 486 -8.98 12.26 4.19
CA THR A 486 -9.91 12.91 5.13
C THR A 486 -10.31 14.31 4.63
N ILE A 487 -9.36 15.07 4.06
CA ILE A 487 -9.67 16.36 3.42
C ILE A 487 -10.65 16.15 2.26
N TRP A 488 -10.37 15.19 1.38
CA TRP A 488 -11.23 14.83 0.25
C TRP A 488 -12.66 14.52 0.69
N PHE A 489 -12.85 13.62 1.66
CA PHE A 489 -14.18 13.26 2.16
C PHE A 489 -14.91 14.47 2.75
N GLY A 490 -14.20 15.35 3.46
CA GLY A 490 -14.76 16.60 3.97
C GLY A 490 -15.30 17.49 2.84
N LYS A 491 -14.53 17.64 1.77
CA LYS A 491 -14.88 18.43 0.58
C LYS A 491 -16.04 17.82 -0.21
N ILE A 492 -16.06 16.49 -0.41
CA ILE A 492 -17.20 15.83 -1.04
C ILE A 492 -18.51 16.06 -0.25
N ARG A 493 -18.43 16.07 1.09
CA ARG A 493 -19.61 16.38 1.92
C ARG A 493 -20.08 17.84 1.79
N ASP A 494 -19.22 18.78 1.39
CA ASP A 494 -19.67 20.14 1.04
C ASP A 494 -20.62 20.11 -0.17
N PHE A 495 -20.28 19.34 -1.21
CA PHE A 495 -21.18 19.12 -2.36
C PHE A 495 -22.46 18.40 -1.94
N GLY A 496 -22.36 17.36 -1.11
CA GLY A 496 -23.52 16.67 -0.56
C GLY A 496 -24.48 17.61 0.19
N ARG A 497 -23.94 18.51 1.03
CA ARG A 497 -24.73 19.55 1.73
C ARG A 497 -25.44 20.49 0.76
N LEU A 498 -24.75 20.93 -0.30
CA LEU A 498 -25.33 21.76 -1.34
C LEU A 498 -26.51 21.05 -2.03
N MET A 499 -26.33 19.79 -2.41
CA MET A 499 -27.36 18.98 -3.08
C MET A 499 -28.57 18.72 -2.18
N VAL A 500 -28.37 18.46 -0.88
CA VAL A 500 -29.45 18.34 0.11
C VAL A 500 -30.23 19.66 0.23
N LYS A 501 -29.53 20.81 0.36
CA LYS A 501 -30.17 22.13 0.45
C LYS A 501 -31.02 22.45 -0.79
N ARG A 502 -30.67 21.88 -1.94
CA ARG A 502 -31.40 22.03 -3.21
C ARG A 502 -32.43 20.91 -3.45
N GLY A 503 -32.63 20.02 -2.48
CA GLY A 503 -33.61 18.95 -2.52
C GLY A 503 -33.27 17.82 -3.51
N MET A 504 -32.06 17.78 -4.04
CA MET A 504 -31.62 16.81 -5.07
C MET A 504 -31.41 15.41 -4.49
N ILE A 505 -30.86 15.31 -3.27
CA ILE A 505 -30.63 14.06 -2.52
C ILE A 505 -31.17 14.20 -1.09
N ASN A 506 -31.35 13.10 -0.36
CA ASN A 506 -31.99 13.11 0.98
C ASN A 506 -30.99 13.36 2.11
N ALA A 507 -29.81 12.76 2.02
CA ALA A 507 -28.74 12.90 3.01
C ALA A 507 -27.43 13.31 2.35
N VAL A 508 -26.54 13.93 3.13
CA VAL A 508 -25.24 14.44 2.64
C VAL A 508 -24.42 13.31 2.02
N ASP A 509 -24.37 12.15 2.68
CA ASP A 509 -23.58 11.01 2.23
C ASP A 509 -24.25 10.21 1.09
N ASP A 510 -25.46 10.59 0.63
CA ASP A 510 -26.04 10.01 -0.58
C ASP A 510 -25.20 10.29 -1.82
N ILE A 511 -24.37 11.35 -1.81
CA ILE A 511 -23.44 11.66 -2.90
C ILE A 511 -22.45 10.52 -3.17
N PHE A 512 -22.06 9.75 -2.15
CA PHE A 512 -21.15 8.62 -2.29
C PHE A 512 -21.78 7.44 -3.05
N MET A 513 -23.11 7.45 -3.22
CA MET A 513 -23.84 6.49 -4.04
C MET A 513 -23.76 6.81 -5.53
N PHE A 514 -23.00 7.82 -5.95
CA PHE A 514 -22.79 8.18 -7.36
C PHE A 514 -21.29 8.15 -7.66
N ASN A 515 -20.90 7.55 -8.78
CA ASN A 515 -19.50 7.55 -9.15
C ASN A 515 -19.07 8.93 -9.68
N ARG A 516 -17.76 9.14 -9.82
CA ARG A 516 -17.20 10.44 -10.24
C ARG A 516 -17.62 10.91 -11.64
N TYR A 517 -18.22 10.05 -12.46
CA TYR A 517 -18.73 10.41 -13.78
C TYR A 517 -20.18 10.87 -13.76
N GLU A 518 -20.96 10.40 -12.77
CA GLU A 518 -22.36 10.79 -12.59
C GLU A 518 -22.49 12.13 -11.85
N ILE A 519 -21.59 12.43 -10.92
CA ILE A 519 -21.62 13.67 -10.14
C ILE A 519 -21.52 14.93 -11.03
N PRO A 520 -20.65 14.99 -12.06
CA PRO A 520 -20.64 16.10 -13.01
C PRO A 520 -21.98 16.34 -13.71
N GLU A 521 -22.72 15.28 -14.06
CA GLU A 521 -24.07 15.41 -14.63
C GLU A 521 -25.03 16.05 -13.61
N MET A 522 -25.00 15.58 -12.36
CA MET A 522 -25.81 16.13 -11.26
C MET A 522 -25.49 17.61 -11.01
N LEU A 523 -24.20 17.97 -10.97
CA LEU A 523 -23.76 19.36 -10.78
C LEU A 523 -24.14 20.25 -11.97
N THR A 524 -24.07 19.72 -13.19
CA THR A 524 -24.50 20.42 -14.41
C THR A 524 -26.01 20.66 -14.39
N GLU A 525 -26.80 19.67 -13.98
CA GLU A 525 -28.25 19.83 -13.83
C GLU A 525 -28.58 20.87 -12.75
N LEU A 526 -27.85 20.84 -11.63
CA LEU A 526 -28.01 21.82 -10.56
C LEU A 526 -27.68 23.25 -11.04
N ALA A 527 -26.56 23.41 -11.74
CA ALA A 527 -26.13 24.67 -12.33
C ALA A 527 -27.14 25.19 -13.38
N THR A 528 -27.66 24.28 -14.21
CA THR A 528 -28.69 24.59 -15.23
C THR A 528 -29.98 25.04 -14.57
N GLY A 529 -30.44 24.30 -13.56
CA GLY A 529 -31.65 24.64 -12.81
C GLY A 529 -31.56 26.01 -12.14
N TRP A 530 -30.39 26.35 -11.59
CA TRP A 530 -30.12 27.68 -11.05
C TRP A 530 -30.13 28.77 -12.13
N ALA A 531 -29.45 28.53 -13.26
CA ALA A 531 -29.33 29.50 -14.34
C ALA A 531 -30.66 29.81 -15.04
N LEU A 532 -31.57 28.82 -15.11
CA LEU A 532 -32.91 28.98 -15.69
C LEU A 532 -33.87 29.74 -14.75
N GLY A 533 -33.54 29.89 -13.46
CA GLY A 533 -34.25 30.76 -12.52
C GLY A 533 -35.07 30.01 -11.46
N VAL A 534 -36.32 30.42 -11.26
CA VAL A 534 -37.19 29.92 -10.18
C VAL A 534 -38.11 28.81 -10.67
N ASN A 535 -38.47 27.88 -9.77
CA ASN A 535 -39.39 26.77 -10.04
C ASN A 535 -38.97 25.83 -11.18
N ILE A 536 -37.67 25.74 -11.45
CA ILE A 536 -37.13 24.80 -12.42
C ILE A 536 -37.01 23.42 -11.76
N PRO A 537 -37.71 22.39 -12.27
CA PRO A 537 -37.66 21.06 -11.67
C PRO A 537 -36.31 20.40 -11.93
N LEU A 538 -35.78 19.75 -10.89
CA LEU A 538 -34.64 18.84 -10.97
C LEU A 538 -35.15 17.39 -10.98
N ARG A 539 -34.34 16.45 -11.44
CA ARG A 539 -34.58 15.00 -11.39
C ARG A 539 -34.37 14.43 -9.98
N SER A 540 -34.78 15.17 -8.95
CA SER A 540 -34.57 14.84 -7.55
C SER A 540 -35.09 13.45 -7.18
N ASP A 541 -36.30 13.09 -7.62
CA ASP A 541 -36.89 11.79 -7.31
C ASP A 541 -36.10 10.64 -7.95
N TYR A 542 -35.55 10.85 -9.15
CA TYR A 542 -34.68 9.89 -9.80
C TYR A 542 -33.38 9.68 -9.01
N TYR A 543 -32.70 10.76 -8.60
CA TYR A 543 -31.46 10.66 -7.83
C TYR A 543 -31.68 10.03 -6.45
N LYS A 544 -32.74 10.43 -5.73
CA LYS A 544 -33.11 9.83 -4.44
C LYS A 544 -33.40 8.33 -4.57
N ALA A 545 -34.21 7.92 -5.55
CA ALA A 545 -34.51 6.52 -5.78
C ALA A 545 -33.26 5.70 -6.15
N LYS A 546 -32.36 6.28 -6.95
CA LYS A 546 -31.10 5.65 -7.35
C LYS A 546 -30.14 5.47 -6.17
N ALA A 547 -29.99 6.48 -5.31
CA ALA A 547 -29.20 6.37 -4.08
C ALA A 547 -29.75 5.26 -3.16
N GLU A 548 -31.07 5.22 -2.94
CA GLU A 548 -31.71 4.18 -2.11
C GLU A 548 -31.56 2.77 -2.70
N LYS A 549 -31.68 2.60 -4.04
CA LYS A 549 -31.40 1.32 -4.71
C LYS A 549 -29.99 0.85 -4.42
N ARG A 550 -28.99 1.73 -4.58
CA ARG A 550 -27.57 1.40 -4.40
C ARG A 550 -27.21 1.07 -2.95
N LYS A 551 -27.80 1.77 -1.97
CA LYS A 551 -27.66 1.40 -0.55
C LYS A 551 -28.17 0.00 -0.25
N LYS A 552 -29.31 -0.40 -0.84
CA LYS A 552 -29.86 -1.75 -0.69
C LYS A 552 -28.92 -2.81 -1.27
N ILE A 553 -28.35 -2.55 -2.46
CA ILE A 553 -27.35 -3.42 -3.09
C ILE A 553 -26.11 -3.57 -2.19
N LEU A 554 -25.55 -2.47 -1.68
CA LEU A 554 -24.39 -2.52 -0.78
C LEU A 554 -24.70 -3.30 0.51
N ASN A 555 -25.88 -3.13 1.08
CA ASN A 555 -26.32 -3.88 2.26
C ASN A 555 -26.47 -5.38 1.96
N ALA A 556 -27.00 -5.75 0.79
CA ALA A 556 -27.05 -7.13 0.36
C ALA A 556 -25.64 -7.70 0.14
N ALA A 557 -24.72 -6.93 -0.46
CA ALA A 557 -23.35 -7.36 -0.72
C ALA A 557 -22.57 -7.65 0.58
N ARG A 558 -22.84 -6.91 1.66
CA ARG A 558 -22.24 -7.16 3.00
C ARG A 558 -22.64 -8.52 3.58
N ASN A 559 -23.79 -9.06 3.18
CA ASN A 559 -24.29 -10.37 3.62
C ASN A 559 -23.95 -11.49 2.64
N TRP A 560 -23.31 -11.17 1.52
CA TRP A 560 -22.90 -12.14 0.51
C TRP A 560 -21.46 -12.59 0.78
N THR A 561 -21.24 -13.91 0.76
CA THR A 561 -19.89 -14.50 0.76
C THR A 561 -19.41 -14.67 -0.67
N GLN A 562 -18.57 -13.74 -1.11
CA GLN A 562 -17.94 -13.73 -2.42
C GLN A 562 -16.81 -14.78 -2.52
N PRO A 563 -16.57 -15.35 -3.72
CA PRO A 563 -15.44 -16.25 -3.93
C PRO A 563 -14.11 -15.51 -3.72
N PRO A 564 -13.09 -16.12 -3.11
CA PRO A 564 -11.82 -15.45 -2.83
C PRO A 564 -11.02 -15.11 -4.11
N ALA A 565 -11.28 -15.84 -5.20
CA ALA A 565 -10.64 -15.69 -6.48
C ALA A 565 -11.57 -16.10 -7.64
N LEU A 566 -11.19 -15.73 -8.85
CA LEU A 566 -11.85 -16.06 -10.11
C LEU A 566 -10.80 -16.49 -11.15
N GLY A 567 -11.20 -17.40 -12.03
CA GLY A 567 -10.34 -17.94 -13.09
C GLY A 567 -9.45 -19.12 -12.68
N VAL A 568 -8.47 -19.43 -13.51
CA VAL A 568 -7.55 -20.55 -13.31
C VAL A 568 -6.31 -20.04 -12.59
N PRO A 569 -5.94 -20.61 -11.43
CA PRO A 569 -4.72 -20.20 -10.74
C PRO A 569 -3.47 -20.65 -11.50
N PRO A 570 -2.37 -19.89 -11.44
CA PRO A 570 -1.09 -20.33 -11.97
C PRO A 570 -0.55 -21.52 -11.18
N GLU A 571 0.33 -22.33 -11.80
CA GLU A 571 1.02 -23.43 -11.11
C GLU A 571 1.83 -22.93 -9.89
N GLU A 572 2.45 -21.76 -10.04
CA GLU A 572 3.20 -21.07 -9.01
C GLU A 572 2.89 -19.57 -9.06
N VAL A 573 2.61 -18.98 -7.90
CA VAL A 573 2.54 -17.53 -7.75
C VAL A 573 3.97 -17.01 -7.57
N ALA A 574 4.51 -16.38 -8.61
CA ALA A 574 5.90 -15.93 -8.64
C ALA A 574 6.07 -14.39 -8.55
N GLU A 575 4.99 -13.62 -8.65
CA GLU A 575 5.08 -12.16 -8.65
C GLU A 575 5.32 -11.64 -7.22
N PRO A 576 6.45 -10.96 -6.95
CA PRO A 576 6.89 -10.66 -5.59
C PRO A 576 5.97 -9.70 -4.84
N PHE A 577 5.31 -8.74 -5.51
CA PHE A 577 4.39 -7.83 -4.84
C PHE A 577 3.09 -8.54 -4.41
N THR A 578 2.58 -9.45 -5.23
CA THR A 578 1.41 -10.31 -4.97
C THR A 578 1.62 -11.14 -3.70
N ILE A 579 2.83 -11.70 -3.53
CA ILE A 579 3.20 -12.46 -2.34
C ILE A 579 3.37 -11.53 -1.13
N MET A 580 4.18 -10.48 -1.27
CA MET A 580 4.60 -9.67 -0.13
C MET A 580 3.49 -8.74 0.38
N LEU A 581 2.82 -8.03 -0.52
CA LEU A 581 1.79 -7.05 -0.18
C LEU A 581 0.49 -7.78 0.14
N TRP A 582 -0.02 -8.59 -0.79
CA TRP A 582 -1.32 -9.24 -0.67
C TRP A 582 -1.32 -10.59 0.06
N GLY A 583 -0.14 -11.19 0.31
CA GLY A 583 -0.07 -12.49 0.97
C GLY A 583 -0.62 -13.63 0.10
N ILE A 584 -0.68 -13.45 -1.22
CA ILE A 584 -1.19 -14.48 -2.11
C ILE A 584 -0.03 -15.39 -2.51
N THR A 585 0.06 -16.56 -1.86
CA THR A 585 1.06 -17.59 -2.15
C THR A 585 0.43 -18.78 -2.86
N THR A 586 1.26 -19.58 -3.54
CA THR A 586 0.83 -20.86 -4.14
C THR A 586 0.08 -21.74 -3.13
N ASP A 587 0.54 -21.78 -1.86
CA ASP A 587 -0.10 -22.57 -0.82
C ASP A 587 -1.44 -21.98 -0.36
N LYS A 588 -1.55 -20.64 -0.28
CA LYS A 588 -2.82 -19.98 0.04
C LYS A 588 -3.88 -20.24 -1.03
N VAL A 589 -3.49 -20.20 -2.31
CA VAL A 589 -4.38 -20.52 -3.42
C VAL A 589 -4.84 -21.98 -3.37
N LYS A 590 -3.93 -22.93 -3.06
CA LYS A 590 -4.28 -24.34 -2.85
C LYS A 590 -5.22 -24.52 -1.67
N GLU A 591 -5.04 -23.79 -0.57
CA GLU A 591 -5.96 -23.78 0.58
C GLU A 591 -7.36 -23.32 0.17
N TRP A 592 -7.46 -22.22 -0.59
CA TRP A 592 -8.74 -21.73 -1.11
C TRP A 592 -9.43 -22.73 -2.03
N LEU A 593 -8.68 -23.44 -2.88
CA LEU A 593 -9.24 -24.50 -3.72
C LEU A 593 -9.78 -25.69 -2.90
N LYS A 594 -9.11 -26.04 -1.79
CA LYS A 594 -9.61 -27.06 -0.85
C LYS A 594 -10.85 -26.58 -0.08
N GLY A 595 -10.91 -25.28 0.23
CA GLY A 595 -12.01 -24.61 0.91
C GLY A 595 -13.16 -24.17 0.00
N ALA A 596 -13.07 -24.35 -1.32
CA ALA A 596 -14.21 -24.17 -2.23
C ALA A 596 -15.33 -25.21 -1.97
N ASP A 597 -15.01 -26.27 -1.21
CA ASP A 597 -15.95 -27.18 -0.54
C ASP A 597 -16.11 -26.83 0.96
N ALA A 598 -16.41 -25.57 1.29
CA ALA A 598 -16.58 -25.12 2.68
C ALA A 598 -17.91 -25.57 3.31
N SER A 599 -18.04 -26.88 3.52
CA SER A 599 -18.83 -27.46 4.62
C SER A 599 -17.95 -28.12 5.69
N ALA A 600 -16.62 -28.14 5.52
CA ALA A 600 -15.69 -28.89 6.38
C ALA A 600 -14.85 -28.06 7.37
N ALA A 601 -15.03 -26.73 7.48
CA ALA A 601 -14.29 -25.90 8.45
C ALA A 601 -14.91 -25.86 9.86
N GLY A 602 -15.88 -26.75 10.14
CA GLY A 602 -16.56 -26.85 11.43
C GLY A 602 -15.78 -27.58 12.54
N GLU A 603 -14.66 -28.25 12.23
CA GLU A 603 -13.98 -29.14 13.19
C GLU A 603 -12.49 -28.85 13.43
N ALA A 604 -11.84 -27.98 12.65
CA ALA A 604 -10.45 -27.64 12.91
C ALA A 604 -10.36 -26.55 13.99
N GLY A 605 -9.93 -26.92 15.21
CA GLY A 605 -9.59 -25.99 16.28
C GLY A 605 -8.37 -25.11 15.98
N GLU A 606 -7.90 -25.05 14.74
CA GLU A 606 -6.67 -24.39 14.30
C GLU A 606 -6.92 -23.56 13.04
N ILE A 607 -6.49 -22.29 13.06
CA ILE A 607 -6.58 -21.32 11.96
C ILE A 607 -5.15 -20.90 11.61
N LYS A 608 -4.81 -20.87 10.32
CA LYS A 608 -3.46 -20.53 9.84
C LYS A 608 -3.43 -19.17 9.16
N GLY A 609 -2.33 -18.46 9.36
CA GLY A 609 -2.01 -17.19 8.71
C GLY A 609 -0.50 -16.99 8.59
N PHE A 610 -0.07 -15.75 8.41
CA PHE A 610 1.33 -15.36 8.38
C PHE A 610 1.89 -15.20 9.79
N ALA A 611 3.09 -15.75 10.02
CA ALA A 611 3.90 -15.53 11.21
C ALA A 611 4.43 -14.10 11.24
N SER A 612 3.60 -13.17 11.71
CA SER A 612 3.80 -11.73 11.52
C SER A 612 4.61 -11.08 12.62
N SER A 613 4.37 -11.46 13.88
CA SER A 613 5.16 -11.02 15.04
C SER A 613 5.39 -12.19 15.99
N ALA A 614 6.66 -12.54 16.20
CA ALA A 614 7.10 -13.70 16.99
C ALA A 614 6.63 -13.67 18.45
N GLY A 615 6.53 -14.85 19.06
CA GLY A 615 6.06 -15.07 20.43
C GLY A 615 4.74 -15.82 20.47
N SER A 616 4.33 -16.22 21.68
CA SER A 616 3.05 -16.90 21.90
C SER A 616 2.31 -16.33 23.10
N ALA A 617 1.00 -16.15 22.95
CA ALA A 617 0.14 -15.71 24.03
C ALA A 617 -1.24 -16.37 23.96
N GLU A 618 -1.87 -16.51 25.13
CA GLU A 618 -3.21 -17.07 25.29
C GLU A 618 -4.11 -16.11 26.08
N GLY A 619 -5.36 -15.97 25.62
CA GLY A 619 -6.34 -15.14 26.27
C GLY A 619 -7.73 -15.19 25.62
N PRO A 620 -8.72 -14.54 26.25
CA PRO A 620 -10.05 -14.38 25.68
C PRO A 620 -9.98 -13.51 24.41
N ALA A 621 -10.59 -14.00 23.35
CA ALA A 621 -10.71 -13.31 22.08
C ALA A 621 -11.70 -12.15 22.19
N ARG A 622 -11.36 -11.03 21.56
CA ARG A 622 -12.26 -9.91 21.32
C ARG A 622 -12.34 -9.69 19.83
N VAL A 623 -13.48 -10.06 19.23
CA VAL A 623 -13.71 -9.89 17.80
C VAL A 623 -14.26 -8.49 17.54
N LEU A 624 -13.48 -7.65 16.86
CA LEU A 624 -13.83 -6.28 16.50
C LEU A 624 -13.88 -6.15 14.98
N LYS A 625 -15.06 -5.83 14.45
CA LYS A 625 -15.25 -5.62 13.01
C LYS A 625 -15.21 -4.15 12.63
N LEU A 626 -15.52 -3.25 13.55
CA LEU A 626 -15.58 -1.80 13.34
C LEU A 626 -14.74 -1.09 14.41
N LEU A 627 -14.12 0.06 14.07
CA LEU A 627 -13.35 0.84 15.05
C LEU A 627 -14.20 1.24 16.25
N LYS A 628 -15.47 1.62 16.07
CA LYS A 628 -16.29 2.10 17.19
C LYS A 628 -16.36 1.09 18.34
N ASP A 629 -16.15 -0.19 18.05
CA ASP A 629 -16.17 -1.30 19.01
C ASP A 629 -14.83 -1.44 19.77
N ILE A 630 -13.79 -0.68 19.37
CA ILE A 630 -12.46 -0.70 20.02
C ILE A 630 -12.53 -0.29 21.50
N VAL A 631 -13.53 0.51 21.87
CA VAL A 631 -13.75 0.94 23.25
C VAL A 631 -14.15 -0.21 24.16
N ASP A 632 -14.65 -1.32 23.59
CA ASP A 632 -15.08 -2.50 24.33
C ASP A 632 -13.93 -3.48 24.63
N LEU A 633 -12.76 -3.25 24.04
CA LEU A 633 -11.58 -4.09 24.20
C LEU A 633 -10.96 -3.90 25.59
N LYS A 634 -10.76 -5.02 26.29
CA LYS A 634 -10.24 -5.02 27.66
C LYS A 634 -8.77 -5.42 27.71
N ALA A 635 -8.08 -4.97 28.75
CA ALA A 635 -6.71 -5.36 29.00
C ALA A 635 -6.61 -6.89 29.19
N GLY A 636 -5.62 -7.52 28.56
CA GLY A 636 -5.39 -8.96 28.63
C GLY A 636 -6.16 -9.81 27.61
N GLU A 637 -6.99 -9.19 26.76
CA GLU A 637 -7.69 -9.88 25.65
C GLU A 637 -6.77 -10.06 24.42
N VAL A 638 -7.14 -10.99 23.54
CA VAL A 638 -6.55 -11.16 22.20
C VAL A 638 -7.43 -10.43 21.20
N LEU A 639 -6.86 -9.46 20.48
CA LEU A 639 -7.58 -8.72 19.44
C LEU A 639 -7.76 -9.59 18.21
N VAL A 640 -9.00 -9.75 17.74
CA VAL A 640 -9.33 -10.42 16.48
C VAL A 640 -10.09 -9.45 15.59
N CYS A 641 -9.57 -9.07 14.43
CA CYS A 641 -10.21 -8.09 13.55
C CYS A 641 -9.96 -8.37 12.07
N PRO A 642 -10.70 -7.75 11.13
CA PRO A 642 -10.41 -7.93 9.71
C PRO A 642 -9.01 -7.43 9.36
N SER A 643 -8.68 -6.21 9.79
CA SER A 643 -7.38 -5.57 9.68
C SER A 643 -7.18 -4.64 10.89
N THR A 644 -5.94 -4.33 11.26
CA THR A 644 -5.66 -3.31 12.28
C THR A 644 -5.58 -1.92 11.66
N ASN A 645 -5.85 -0.89 12.45
CA ASN A 645 -5.73 0.49 12.02
C ASN A 645 -4.59 1.19 12.79
N PRO A 646 -3.78 2.04 12.13
CA PRO A 646 -2.82 2.91 12.81
C PRO A 646 -3.39 3.76 13.96
N SER A 647 -4.66 4.15 13.90
CA SER A 647 -5.37 4.84 14.99
C SER A 647 -5.56 3.99 16.24
N TRP A 648 -5.29 2.68 16.18
CA TRP A 648 -5.36 1.74 17.30
C TRP A 648 -4.02 1.62 18.03
N ALA A 649 -2.98 2.41 17.69
CA ALA A 649 -1.69 2.35 18.39
C ALA A 649 -1.81 2.25 19.95
N PRO A 650 -2.68 3.03 20.63
CA PRO A 650 -2.85 2.93 22.09
C PRO A 650 -3.34 1.54 22.58
N VAL A 651 -4.07 0.83 21.72
CA VAL A 651 -4.67 -0.48 22.02
C VAL A 651 -3.61 -1.56 22.15
N PHE A 652 -2.54 -1.50 21.35
CA PHE A 652 -1.49 -2.52 21.36
C PHE A 652 -0.76 -2.59 22.70
N THR A 653 -0.83 -1.55 23.53
CA THR A 653 -0.33 -1.58 24.91
C THR A 653 -1.17 -2.41 25.88
N LYS A 654 -2.41 -2.77 25.51
CA LYS A 654 -3.39 -3.45 26.39
C LYS A 654 -3.61 -4.92 26.04
N ILE A 655 -3.35 -5.32 24.80
CA ILE A 655 -3.66 -6.67 24.29
C ILE A 655 -2.53 -7.66 24.54
N LYS A 656 -2.86 -8.95 24.57
CA LYS A 656 -1.87 -10.04 24.66
C LYS A 656 -1.35 -10.52 23.31
N ALA A 657 -2.20 -10.47 22.29
CA ALA A 657 -1.88 -10.88 20.93
C ALA A 657 -2.88 -10.22 19.95
N ALA A 658 -2.55 -10.24 18.66
CA ALA A 658 -3.43 -9.78 17.60
C ALA A 658 -3.57 -10.84 16.49
N VAL A 659 -4.79 -11.00 15.98
CA VAL A 659 -5.13 -11.88 14.85
C VAL A 659 -5.89 -11.06 13.82
N THR A 660 -5.43 -11.08 12.56
CA THR A 660 -6.13 -10.38 11.47
C THR A 660 -6.47 -11.28 10.31
N ASP A 661 -7.65 -11.08 9.72
CA ASP A 661 -8.03 -11.79 8.49
C ASP A 661 -7.26 -11.34 7.26
N ILE A 662 -6.79 -10.11 7.28
CA ILE A 662 -6.19 -9.40 6.16
C ILE A 662 -4.77 -8.99 6.55
N GLY A 663 -3.89 -9.00 5.55
CA GLY A 663 -2.54 -8.45 5.65
C GLY A 663 -1.45 -9.50 5.55
N GLY A 664 -0.40 -9.17 4.80
CA GLY A 664 0.83 -9.94 4.72
C GLY A 664 1.84 -9.59 5.81
N LEU A 665 3.06 -10.08 5.64
CA LEU A 665 4.18 -9.89 6.57
C LEU A 665 4.62 -8.43 6.69
N THR A 666 4.40 -7.60 5.67
CA THR A 666 4.74 -6.16 5.71
C THR A 666 3.52 -5.28 5.92
N SER A 667 2.39 -5.88 6.34
CA SER A 667 1.20 -5.10 6.67
C SER A 667 1.44 -4.24 7.90
N HIS A 668 0.69 -3.14 8.01
CA HIS A 668 0.72 -2.28 9.17
C HIS A 668 0.48 -3.05 10.49
N ALA A 669 -0.45 -4.02 10.48
CA ALA A 669 -0.71 -4.92 11.61
C ALA A 669 0.55 -5.65 12.09
N ALA A 670 1.29 -6.23 11.13
CA ALA A 670 2.52 -6.96 11.42
C ALA A 670 3.60 -6.03 11.98
N ILE A 671 3.76 -4.85 11.38
CA ILE A 671 4.77 -3.86 11.77
C ILE A 671 4.50 -3.36 13.19
N VAL A 672 3.29 -2.89 13.48
CA VAL A 672 2.91 -2.39 14.81
C VAL A 672 3.04 -3.47 15.88
N CYS A 673 2.57 -4.70 15.61
CA CYS A 673 2.71 -5.78 16.59
C CYS A 673 4.17 -6.07 16.95
N ARG A 674 5.10 -6.02 15.97
CA ARG A 674 6.54 -6.18 16.25
C ARG A 674 7.08 -5.05 17.10
N GLU A 675 6.66 -3.81 16.84
CA GLU A 675 7.09 -2.64 17.59
C GLU A 675 6.62 -2.67 19.04
N TYR A 676 5.41 -3.17 19.30
CA TYR A 676 4.88 -3.35 20.65
C TYR A 676 5.31 -4.68 21.32
N GLY A 677 6.04 -5.54 20.61
CA GLY A 677 6.42 -6.86 21.12
C GLY A 677 5.23 -7.79 21.36
N VAL A 678 4.12 -7.57 20.64
CA VAL A 678 2.88 -8.33 20.75
C VAL A 678 2.91 -9.48 19.73
N PRO A 679 2.70 -10.75 20.14
CA PRO A 679 2.54 -11.87 19.21
C PRO A 679 1.40 -11.65 18.22
N SER A 680 1.62 -11.92 16.93
CA SER A 680 0.55 -11.75 15.95
C SER A 680 0.59 -12.70 14.76
N VAL A 681 -0.62 -13.04 14.29
CA VAL A 681 -0.87 -13.82 13.07
C VAL A 681 -1.79 -13.01 12.16
N THR A 682 -1.34 -12.71 10.94
CA THR A 682 -2.13 -11.90 9.98
C THR A 682 -2.55 -12.72 8.77
N GLY A 683 -3.52 -12.26 7.99
CA GLY A 683 -3.93 -12.95 6.76
C GLY A 683 -4.61 -14.30 6.98
N THR A 684 -5.30 -14.48 8.13
CA THR A 684 -6.02 -15.73 8.43
C THR A 684 -7.20 -15.98 7.49
N GLY A 685 -7.77 -14.92 6.91
CA GLY A 685 -8.89 -14.96 5.98
C GLY A 685 -10.27 -15.31 6.59
N ILE A 686 -10.31 -16.01 7.74
CA ILE A 686 -11.54 -16.55 8.36
C ILE A 686 -11.62 -16.39 9.90
N ALA A 687 -10.62 -15.83 10.57
CA ALA A 687 -10.61 -15.65 12.02
C ALA A 687 -11.82 -14.86 12.54
N THR A 688 -12.23 -13.76 11.90
CA THR A 688 -13.39 -12.98 12.39
C THR A 688 -14.75 -13.62 12.13
N SER A 689 -14.81 -14.65 11.28
CA SER A 689 -16.02 -15.44 11.03
C SER A 689 -16.07 -16.71 11.89
N VAL A 690 -14.92 -17.29 12.23
CA VAL A 690 -14.81 -18.54 13.00
C VAL A 690 -14.68 -18.31 14.50
N ILE A 691 -13.90 -17.32 14.94
CA ILE A 691 -13.69 -17.00 16.36
C ILE A 691 -14.85 -16.13 16.84
N LYS A 692 -15.34 -16.39 18.06
CA LYS A 692 -16.33 -15.56 18.73
C LYS A 692 -15.69 -14.82 19.89
N THR A 693 -16.19 -13.61 20.16
CA THR A 693 -15.80 -12.85 21.35
C THR A 693 -16.05 -13.69 22.61
N GLY A 694 -15.03 -13.82 23.45
CA GLY A 694 -15.03 -14.64 24.67
C GLY A 694 -14.37 -16.02 24.51
N ASP A 695 -14.16 -16.52 23.29
CA ASP A 695 -13.41 -17.77 23.05
C ASP A 695 -11.99 -17.63 23.61
N ILE A 696 -11.46 -18.66 24.28
CA ILE A 696 -10.04 -18.67 24.67
C ILE A 696 -9.23 -19.16 23.48
N ILE A 697 -8.36 -18.29 22.98
CA ILE A 697 -7.49 -18.60 21.84
C ILE A 697 -6.02 -18.47 22.23
N ARG A 698 -5.21 -19.34 21.64
CA ARG A 698 -3.75 -19.27 21.68
C ARG A 698 -3.25 -18.82 20.33
N VAL A 699 -2.43 -17.78 20.33
CA VAL A 699 -1.78 -17.24 19.13
C VAL A 699 -0.31 -17.60 19.21
N ASP A 700 0.19 -18.27 18.18
CA ASP A 700 1.61 -18.55 17.96
C ASP A 700 2.07 -17.76 16.72
N GLY A 701 2.71 -16.62 16.99
CA GLY A 701 3.22 -15.73 15.96
C GLY A 701 4.57 -16.15 15.38
N ASP A 702 5.22 -17.19 15.93
CA ASP A 702 6.42 -17.79 15.34
C ASP A 702 6.06 -18.74 14.20
N THR A 703 4.97 -19.51 14.37
CA THR A 703 4.52 -20.50 13.37
C THR A 703 3.36 -20.01 12.50
N GLY A 704 2.69 -18.91 12.87
CA GLY A 704 1.56 -18.38 12.11
C GLY A 704 0.24 -19.12 12.40
N VAL A 705 0.09 -19.66 13.62
CA VAL A 705 -1.01 -20.56 13.98
C VAL A 705 -1.85 -19.96 15.12
N VAL A 706 -3.18 -20.02 14.97
CA VAL A 706 -4.15 -19.64 16.00
C VAL A 706 -4.97 -20.86 16.39
N THR A 707 -4.90 -21.27 17.64
CA THR A 707 -5.64 -22.43 18.17
C THR A 707 -6.77 -21.97 19.08
N ILE A 708 -7.98 -22.49 18.86
CA ILE A 708 -9.12 -22.27 19.75
C ILE A 708 -9.04 -23.28 20.88
N VAL A 709 -8.59 -22.82 22.04
CA VAL A 709 -8.36 -23.65 23.24
C VAL A 709 -9.67 -23.99 23.93
N LYS A 710 -10.61 -23.03 23.98
CA LYS A 710 -11.94 -23.22 24.58
C LYS A 710 -12.97 -22.31 23.92
N ARG A 711 -14.13 -22.88 23.55
CA ARG A 711 -15.30 -22.10 23.11
C ARG A 711 -16.07 -21.55 24.30
N MET A 712 -16.59 -20.33 24.15
CA MET A 712 -17.45 -19.70 25.16
C MET A 712 -18.81 -20.39 25.29
#